data_AF-A0A178FFJ4-F1
#
_entry.id   AF-A0A178FFJ4-F1
#
_cell.length_a   1.000
_cell.length_b   1.000
_cell.length_c   1.000
_cell.angle_alpha   90.00
_cell.angle_beta   90.00
_cell.angle_gamma   90.00
#
_symmetry.space_group_name_H-M   'P 1'
#
loop_
_entity.id
_entity.type
_entity.pdbx_description
1 polymer ?
#
loop_
_entity_poly.entity_id
_entity_poly.type
_entity_poly.pdbx_seq_one_letter_code
_entity_poly.pdbx_strand_id
1 'polypeptide(L)'
;MPASTASDNGDEDDFIVDIDGIQAHGVGAADITKLKVNGFYTVASVHGATRKTLLKIKGFSEVKVEKIKEAIQKCQPSASGFITAMELGHQRKRVVKISTGSKQFDTILGGGFQSMSISEVYGEFRCGKTQLSHTMSVIAQLPKDMGGAEGKAAYIDTEGTFRPERIAQIAERFGVDPDSALENISYARALNSEHQLELLNTLAKEFASGEYRLLIIDSIMNCFRVDYCGRGELADRQQKLNQFLMKLAHMAEEFNVCVLMTNQVQSDPGASALFAGADGRKPVGGHILAHASTTRVLLRKGRGDERVAKIQDSPDCPEREATYVITNGGINDPEKGESEATHYLYVQAHAPRLPDADSGRSLFVVNVPVTSTERHFRHFFGTQLGSGRVERVQFQHDEASRRLGSKESSTSTSTGVTTNKKRKRGEEESVEEYASRLSTIKLPGAWDRPLRPSGSHAVVTFVDRPSMEASLKAINKREKSSKTTIIWGHHLEEATAEDDTSNNNSKSNKKGLCPLGSARYHRHAQLRYPSRSELLKSVNEYMSVLSKLEEAREREARRQGNVVGEDGFITVTRGPKRAVDAGREEEMRELVARQREKSKGLEDFYRFQMREKRKERQGELLRRFEEDKRRVEEMKRRRGRVIPEE
;
A
#
# COMPACT_ATOMS: atom_id res chain seq x y z
N MET A 1 -21.45 -15.89 12.53
CA MET A 1 -21.25 -14.47 12.91
C MET A 1 -20.22 -13.88 11.96
N PRO A 2 -20.61 -13.41 10.76
CA PRO A 2 -19.73 -12.61 9.94
C PRO A 2 -19.80 -11.16 10.43
N ALA A 3 -18.64 -10.56 10.69
CA ALA A 3 -18.52 -9.16 11.06
C ALA A 3 -19.02 -8.30 9.89
N SER A 4 -20.03 -7.49 10.15
CA SER A 4 -20.51 -6.46 9.25
C SER A 4 -19.38 -5.46 9.00
N THR A 5 -18.92 -5.39 7.76
CA THR A 5 -18.28 -4.19 7.22
C THR A 5 -19.31 -3.08 7.30
N ALA A 6 -19.22 -2.26 8.34
CA ALA A 6 -19.88 -0.97 8.37
C ALA A 6 -19.31 -0.17 7.19
N SER A 7 -20.10 -0.07 6.13
CA SER A 7 -20.00 1.02 5.17
C SER A 7 -20.14 2.31 5.99
N ASP A 8 -19.02 3.01 6.18
CA ASP A 8 -18.98 4.38 6.67
C ASP A 8 -19.55 5.29 5.57
N ASN A 9 -20.83 5.12 5.27
CA ASN A 9 -21.65 6.13 4.60
C ASN A 9 -22.08 7.10 5.69
N GLY A 10 -21.11 7.82 6.26
CA GLY A 10 -21.35 8.92 7.16
C GLY A 10 -21.86 10.09 6.34
N ASP A 11 -23.17 10.33 6.42
CA ASP A 11 -23.86 11.60 6.20
C ASP A 11 -23.18 12.55 5.20
N GLU A 12 -23.54 12.43 3.92
CA GLU A 12 -23.38 13.52 2.95
C GLU A 12 -24.31 14.68 3.36
N ASP A 13 -23.93 15.41 4.42
CA ASP A 13 -24.45 16.75 4.65
C ASP A 13 -24.09 17.57 3.40
N ASP A 14 -25.09 17.85 2.56
CA ASP A 14 -24.96 18.69 1.36
C ASP A 14 -24.28 20.00 1.74
N PHE A 15 -22.97 20.06 1.48
CA PHE A 15 -22.12 21.18 1.88
C PHE A 15 -22.55 22.48 1.18
N ILE A 16 -23.01 22.34 -0.05
CA ILE A 16 -23.50 23.43 -0.89
C ILE A 16 -25.01 23.44 -0.81
N VAL A 17 -25.56 24.40 -0.07
CA VAL A 17 -27.01 24.57 0.05
C VAL A 17 -27.49 25.55 -1.01
N ASP A 18 -28.23 25.08 -2.02
CA ASP A 18 -28.79 25.92 -3.09
C ASP A 18 -29.69 27.01 -2.48
N ILE A 19 -29.61 28.21 -3.04
CA ILE A 19 -30.43 29.35 -2.62
C ILE A 19 -31.93 29.07 -2.77
N ASP A 20 -32.36 28.17 -3.64
CA ASP A 20 -33.78 27.79 -3.79
C ASP A 20 -34.38 27.24 -2.49
N GLY A 21 -33.55 26.71 -1.57
CA GLY A 21 -33.98 26.25 -0.25
C GLY A 21 -34.68 27.32 0.59
N ILE A 22 -34.39 28.61 0.38
CA ILE A 22 -35.04 29.70 1.12
C ILE A 22 -36.51 29.91 0.74
N GLN A 23 -36.97 29.29 -0.35
CA GLN A 23 -38.37 29.32 -0.75
C GLN A 23 -39.29 28.69 0.30
N ALA A 24 -38.82 27.60 0.94
CA ALA A 24 -39.53 26.94 2.04
C ALA A 24 -39.70 27.86 3.27
N HIS A 25 -38.90 28.91 3.38
CA HIS A 25 -38.93 29.89 4.47
C HIS A 25 -39.61 31.22 4.08
N GLY A 26 -40.43 31.20 3.02
CA GLY A 26 -41.34 32.30 2.68
C GLY A 26 -40.74 33.40 1.80
N VAL A 27 -39.61 33.15 1.15
CA VAL A 27 -39.08 34.03 0.09
C VAL A 27 -39.68 33.61 -1.26
N GLY A 28 -40.21 34.57 -2.02
CA GLY A 28 -40.83 34.28 -3.31
C GLY A 28 -39.80 33.95 -4.40
N ALA A 29 -40.14 33.03 -5.31
CA ALA A 29 -39.27 32.59 -6.40
C ALA A 29 -38.72 33.76 -7.25
N ALA A 30 -39.52 34.80 -7.49
CA ALA A 30 -39.08 35.99 -8.24
C ALA A 30 -37.93 36.75 -7.56
N ASP A 31 -37.89 36.78 -6.23
CA ASP A 31 -36.79 37.43 -5.50
C ASP A 31 -35.55 36.50 -5.46
N ILE A 32 -35.74 35.17 -5.47
CA ILE A 32 -34.66 34.19 -5.63
C ILE A 32 -34.02 34.30 -7.03
N THR A 33 -34.82 34.43 -8.09
CA THR A 33 -34.29 34.65 -9.44
C THR A 33 -33.45 35.93 -9.51
N LYS A 34 -33.84 37.00 -8.82
CA LYS A 34 -33.03 38.23 -8.75
C LYS A 34 -31.70 38.01 -8.00
N LEU A 35 -31.70 37.20 -6.94
CA LEU A 35 -30.46 36.80 -6.26
C LEU A 35 -29.53 36.06 -7.23
N LYS A 36 -30.03 35.04 -7.94
CA LYS A 36 -29.27 34.26 -8.93
C LYS A 36 -28.69 35.15 -10.04
N VAL A 37 -29.48 36.07 -10.59
CA VAL A 37 -29.01 37.04 -11.61
C VAL A 37 -27.90 37.96 -11.09
N ASN A 38 -27.83 38.21 -9.79
CA ASN A 38 -26.77 39.00 -9.15
C ASN A 38 -25.62 38.15 -8.59
N GLY A 39 -25.53 36.87 -9.00
CA GLY A 39 -24.41 35.98 -8.65
C GLY A 39 -24.54 35.27 -7.30
N PHE A 40 -25.72 35.29 -6.68
CA PHE A 40 -25.99 34.57 -5.42
C PHE A 40 -26.71 33.25 -5.71
N TYR A 41 -25.96 32.15 -5.67
CA TYR A 41 -26.47 30.81 -6.01
C TYR A 41 -26.66 29.90 -4.79
N THR A 42 -26.09 30.24 -3.64
CA THR A 42 -26.20 29.44 -2.42
C THR A 42 -26.68 30.26 -1.23
N VAL A 43 -27.16 29.58 -0.20
CA VAL A 43 -27.49 30.18 1.10
C VAL A 43 -26.26 30.88 1.71
N ALA A 44 -25.08 30.26 1.63
CA ALA A 44 -23.84 30.81 2.18
C ALA A 44 -23.42 32.12 1.49
N SER A 45 -23.58 32.21 0.16
CA SER A 45 -23.25 33.42 -0.62
C SER A 45 -24.07 34.64 -0.17
N VAL A 46 -25.36 34.43 0.13
CA VAL A 46 -26.24 35.48 0.64
C VAL A 46 -25.96 35.77 2.11
N HIS A 47 -25.58 34.77 2.91
CA HIS A 47 -25.17 34.96 4.30
C HIS A 47 -23.96 35.90 4.40
N GLY A 48 -22.91 35.67 3.60
CA GLY A 48 -21.71 36.50 3.55
C GLY A 48 -21.93 37.90 2.94
N ALA A 49 -23.02 38.11 2.19
CA ALA A 49 -23.32 39.41 1.60
C ALA A 49 -23.80 40.43 2.65
N THR A 50 -23.30 41.66 2.58
CA THR A 50 -23.80 42.74 3.45
C THR A 50 -25.22 43.16 3.05
N ARG A 51 -26.00 43.66 4.01
CA ARG A 51 -27.32 44.27 3.72
C ARG A 51 -27.21 45.37 2.65
N LYS A 52 -26.14 46.18 2.71
CA LYS A 52 -25.85 47.22 1.72
C LYS A 52 -25.67 46.67 0.31
N THR A 53 -25.03 45.51 0.15
CA THR A 53 -24.88 44.87 -1.16
C THR A 53 -26.23 44.37 -1.68
N LEU A 54 -27.02 43.73 -0.84
CA LEU A 54 -28.34 43.22 -1.22
C LEU A 54 -29.33 44.33 -1.58
N LEU A 55 -29.28 45.48 -0.90
CA LEU A 55 -30.12 46.65 -1.20
C LEU A 55 -29.81 47.30 -2.55
N LYS A 56 -28.64 47.04 -3.15
CA LYS A 56 -28.34 47.52 -4.51
C LYS A 56 -29.09 46.73 -5.59
N ILE A 57 -29.64 45.56 -5.24
CA ILE A 57 -30.41 44.74 -6.18
C ILE A 57 -31.75 45.44 -6.45
N LYS A 58 -32.02 45.73 -7.73
CA LYS A 58 -33.23 46.42 -8.13
C LYS A 58 -34.49 45.67 -7.66
N GLY A 59 -35.34 46.36 -6.91
CA GLY A 59 -36.59 45.82 -6.38
C GLY A 59 -36.48 45.14 -5.01
N PHE A 60 -35.32 45.22 -4.35
CA PHE A 60 -35.16 44.84 -2.94
C PHE A 60 -35.35 46.07 -2.05
N SER A 61 -36.27 45.96 -1.09
CA SER A 61 -36.47 46.93 -0.01
C SER A 61 -35.81 46.42 1.28
N GLU A 62 -35.63 47.29 2.27
CA GLU A 62 -35.08 46.90 3.59
C GLU A 62 -35.86 45.74 4.21
N VAL A 63 -37.20 45.81 4.21
CA VAL A 63 -38.07 44.74 4.71
C VAL A 63 -37.85 43.41 3.99
N LYS A 64 -37.64 43.44 2.66
CA LYS A 64 -37.34 42.22 1.89
C LYS A 64 -35.97 41.65 2.23
N VAL A 65 -34.96 42.50 2.35
CA VAL A 65 -33.60 42.07 2.71
C VAL A 65 -33.58 41.46 4.10
N GLU A 66 -34.30 42.02 5.08
CA GLU A 66 -34.48 41.41 6.40
C GLU A 66 -35.12 40.03 6.29
N LYS A 67 -36.23 39.91 5.58
CA LYS A 67 -36.91 38.62 5.39
C LYS A 67 -36.01 37.56 4.75
N ILE A 68 -35.19 37.95 3.76
CA ILE A 68 -34.21 37.05 3.13
C ILE A 68 -33.16 36.63 4.16
N LYS A 69 -32.58 37.56 4.93
CA LYS A 69 -31.58 37.25 5.96
C LYS A 69 -32.12 36.33 7.06
N GLU A 70 -33.37 36.54 7.49
CA GLU A 70 -34.04 35.64 8.45
C GLU A 70 -34.27 34.23 7.87
N ALA A 71 -34.62 34.14 6.58
CA ALA A 71 -34.77 32.85 5.89
C ALA A 71 -33.43 32.10 5.82
N ILE A 72 -32.35 32.81 5.47
CA ILE A 72 -30.98 32.26 5.45
C ILE A 72 -30.57 31.72 6.82
N GLN A 73 -30.85 32.47 7.89
CA GLN A 73 -30.52 32.04 9.26
C GLN A 73 -31.27 30.76 9.67
N LYS A 74 -32.49 30.55 9.15
CA LYS A 74 -33.25 29.31 9.36
C LYS A 74 -32.67 28.13 8.57
N CYS A 75 -32.16 28.36 7.36
CA CYS A 75 -31.51 27.32 6.55
C CYS A 75 -30.14 26.91 7.11
N GLN A 76 -29.39 27.84 7.70
CA GLN A 76 -28.08 27.57 8.30
C GLN A 76 -28.01 28.13 9.74
N PRO A 77 -28.63 27.46 10.72
CA PRO A 77 -28.60 27.90 12.12
C PRO A 77 -27.17 27.95 12.67
N SER A 78 -26.35 26.98 12.30
CA SER A 78 -24.95 26.82 12.70
C SER A 78 -24.01 27.89 12.12
N ALA A 79 -24.41 28.59 11.05
CA ALA A 79 -23.60 29.64 10.43
C ALA A 79 -23.70 31.00 11.16
N SER A 80 -24.58 31.12 12.16
CA SER A 80 -24.87 32.39 12.86
C SER A 80 -24.31 32.50 14.28
N GLY A 81 -23.45 31.57 14.71
CA GLY A 81 -22.93 31.51 16.09
C GLY A 81 -21.46 31.15 16.21
N PHE A 82 -20.97 31.17 17.45
CA PHE A 82 -19.63 30.67 17.79
C PHE A 82 -19.66 29.14 17.83
N ILE A 83 -18.65 28.53 17.21
CA ILE A 83 -18.41 27.08 17.28
C ILE A 83 -17.16 26.81 18.12
N THR A 84 -17.06 25.60 18.66
CA THR A 84 -15.84 25.19 19.39
C THR A 84 -14.68 24.95 18.42
N ALA A 85 -13.44 25.08 18.89
CA ALA A 85 -12.26 24.74 18.09
C ALA A 85 -12.26 23.25 17.66
N MET A 86 -12.88 22.38 18.47
CA MET A 86 -13.04 20.97 18.13
C MET A 86 -14.03 20.79 16.96
N GLU A 87 -15.17 21.46 17.00
CA GLU A 87 -16.13 21.47 15.88
C GLU A 87 -15.48 22.00 14.60
N LEU A 88 -14.72 23.11 14.67
CA LEU A 88 -13.94 23.59 13.52
C LEU A 88 -12.94 22.52 13.03
N GLY A 89 -12.28 21.81 13.94
CA GLY A 89 -11.40 20.69 13.61
C GLY A 89 -12.11 19.57 12.85
N HIS A 90 -13.34 19.21 13.25
CA HIS A 90 -14.18 18.27 12.52
C HIS A 90 -14.57 18.81 11.14
N GLN A 91 -15.00 20.07 11.06
CA GLN A 91 -15.33 20.72 9.79
C GLN A 91 -14.14 20.74 8.84
N ARG A 92 -12.91 20.97 9.33
CA ARG A 92 -11.69 21.01 8.52
C ARG A 92 -11.25 19.64 7.98
N LYS A 93 -11.83 18.52 8.44
CA LYS A 93 -11.58 17.19 7.84
C LYS A 93 -12.05 17.11 6.39
N ARG A 94 -12.95 18.00 5.97
CA ARG A 94 -13.45 18.11 4.59
C ARG A 94 -12.44 18.75 3.63
N VAL A 95 -11.39 19.40 4.14
CA VAL A 95 -10.37 20.06 3.33
C VAL A 95 -9.62 18.99 2.53
N VAL A 96 -9.64 19.15 1.22
CA VAL A 96 -8.92 18.29 0.27
C VAL A 96 -7.57 18.92 -0.04
N LYS A 97 -6.57 18.09 -0.32
CA LYS A 97 -5.25 18.53 -0.76
C LYS A 97 -4.99 18.02 -2.17
N ILE A 98 -4.63 18.91 -3.08
CA ILE A 98 -4.29 18.59 -4.47
C ILE A 98 -2.77 18.58 -4.61
N SER A 99 -2.23 17.45 -5.04
CA SER A 99 -0.79 17.25 -5.26
C SER A 99 -0.27 18.18 -6.35
N THR A 100 0.99 18.58 -6.20
CA THR A 100 1.75 19.36 -7.18
C THR A 100 2.33 18.50 -8.31
N GLY A 101 2.30 17.17 -8.19
CA GLY A 101 2.95 16.22 -9.09
C GLY A 101 4.41 15.88 -8.73
N SER A 102 4.97 16.51 -7.70
CA SER A 102 6.29 16.21 -7.11
C SER A 102 6.14 15.83 -5.65
N LYS A 103 6.66 14.66 -5.27
CA LYS A 103 6.60 14.18 -3.88
C LYS A 103 7.39 15.08 -2.93
N GLN A 104 8.53 15.61 -3.37
CA GLN A 104 9.33 16.53 -2.55
C GLN A 104 8.60 17.84 -2.32
N PHE A 105 7.93 18.36 -3.34
CA PHE A 105 7.15 19.59 -3.21
C PHE A 105 5.90 19.36 -2.34
N ASP A 106 5.19 18.24 -2.52
CA ASP A 106 4.05 17.88 -1.66
C ASP A 106 4.47 17.69 -0.20
N THR A 107 5.67 17.14 0.05
CA THR A 107 6.19 16.94 1.41
C THR A 107 6.34 18.26 2.16
N ILE A 108 6.81 19.33 1.51
CA ILE A 108 6.94 20.63 2.18
C ILE A 108 5.58 21.32 2.39
N LEU A 109 4.59 21.04 1.52
CA LEU A 109 3.21 21.53 1.64
C LEU A 109 2.32 20.65 2.53
N GLY A 110 2.87 19.57 3.10
CA GLY A 110 2.09 18.63 3.91
C GLY A 110 0.99 17.90 3.13
N GLY A 111 1.23 17.57 1.85
CA GLY A 111 0.34 16.78 0.99
C GLY A 111 -0.15 17.49 -0.27
N GLY A 112 0.20 18.76 -0.49
CA GLY A 112 -0.23 19.55 -1.64
C GLY A 112 -0.98 20.81 -1.24
N PHE A 113 -1.57 21.52 -2.20
CA PHE A 113 -2.33 22.75 -1.95
C PHE A 113 -3.73 22.45 -1.41
N GLN A 114 -4.17 23.22 -0.42
CA GLN A 114 -5.42 22.99 0.30
C GLN A 114 -6.62 23.64 -0.40
N SER A 115 -7.76 22.94 -0.41
CA SER A 115 -9.07 23.54 -0.69
C SER A 115 -9.53 24.47 0.44
N MET A 116 -10.58 25.25 0.21
CA MET A 116 -11.04 26.29 1.16
C MET A 116 -9.95 27.31 1.50
N SER A 117 -9.03 27.55 0.55
CA SER A 117 -7.90 28.43 0.75
C SER A 117 -7.40 28.97 -0.58
N ILE A 118 -6.79 30.17 -0.51
CA ILE A 118 -6.11 30.80 -1.63
C ILE A 118 -4.61 30.58 -1.47
N SER A 119 -4.00 30.00 -2.51
CA SER A 119 -2.56 29.81 -2.61
C SER A 119 -1.97 30.66 -3.74
N GLU A 120 -0.89 31.37 -3.45
CA GLU A 120 -0.14 32.19 -4.42
C GLU A 120 1.19 31.52 -4.76
N VAL A 121 1.44 31.28 -6.05
CA VAL A 121 2.76 30.90 -6.57
C VAL A 121 3.35 32.04 -7.37
N TYR A 122 4.50 32.56 -6.93
CA TYR A 122 5.14 33.69 -7.58
C TYR A 122 6.60 33.42 -7.89
N GLY A 123 7.13 34.12 -8.90
CA GLY A 123 8.51 33.94 -9.31
C GLY A 123 8.79 34.51 -10.68
N GLU A 124 10.06 34.43 -11.09
CA GLU A 124 10.48 34.91 -12.41
C GLU A 124 9.89 34.10 -13.58
N PHE A 125 10.10 34.62 -14.78
CA PHE A 125 9.83 33.87 -16.01
C PHE A 125 10.64 32.56 -16.02
N ARG A 126 10.05 31.51 -16.63
CA ARG A 126 10.66 30.18 -16.80
C ARG A 126 10.90 29.41 -15.48
N CYS A 127 10.32 29.85 -14.37
CA CYS A 127 10.34 29.08 -13.12
C CYS A 127 9.31 27.93 -13.07
N GLY A 128 8.34 27.86 -13.99
CA GLY A 128 7.38 26.75 -14.04
C GLY A 128 5.99 27.02 -13.47
N LYS A 129 5.61 28.28 -13.23
CA LYS A 129 4.27 28.67 -12.71
C LYS A 129 3.11 28.07 -13.51
N THR A 130 3.01 28.37 -14.81
CA THR A 130 1.98 27.80 -15.70
C THR A 130 2.10 26.27 -15.83
N GLN A 131 3.31 25.71 -15.72
CA GLN A 131 3.49 24.25 -15.76
C GLN A 131 2.91 23.58 -14.52
N LEU A 132 3.05 24.19 -13.34
CA LEU A 132 2.38 23.77 -12.12
C LEU A 132 0.87 23.85 -12.25
N SER A 133 0.35 24.98 -12.76
CA SER A 133 -1.08 25.15 -13.05
C SER A 133 -1.65 24.06 -13.97
N HIS A 134 -0.98 23.77 -15.09
CA HIS A 134 -1.37 22.70 -16.00
C HIS A 134 -1.31 21.32 -15.34
N THR A 135 -0.26 21.05 -14.54
CA THR A 135 -0.10 19.76 -13.85
C THR A 135 -1.23 19.55 -12.84
N MET A 136 -1.54 20.56 -12.03
CA MET A 136 -2.62 20.49 -11.06
C MET A 136 -4.00 20.39 -11.70
N SER A 137 -4.21 20.98 -12.89
CA SER A 137 -5.48 20.88 -13.62
C SER A 137 -5.82 19.44 -14.04
N VAL A 138 -4.80 18.60 -14.26
CA VAL A 138 -4.97 17.16 -14.50
C VAL A 138 -5.11 16.41 -13.17
N ILE A 139 -4.23 16.67 -12.20
CA ILE A 139 -4.23 15.95 -10.91
C ILE A 139 -5.54 16.13 -10.14
N ALA A 140 -6.17 17.31 -10.20
CA ALA A 140 -7.44 17.58 -9.51
C ALA A 140 -8.55 16.56 -9.85
N GLN A 141 -8.50 15.99 -11.05
CA GLN A 141 -9.47 15.03 -11.56
C GLN A 141 -9.23 13.61 -11.02
N LEU A 142 -8.03 13.33 -10.51
CA LEU A 142 -7.66 12.01 -10.01
C LEU A 142 -8.38 11.67 -8.69
N PRO A 143 -8.47 10.38 -8.35
CA PRO A 143 -8.86 9.90 -7.03
C PRO A 143 -8.05 10.51 -5.88
N LYS A 144 -8.66 10.65 -4.70
CA LYS A 144 -8.00 11.25 -3.51
C LYS A 144 -6.78 10.47 -3.04
N ASP A 145 -6.77 9.14 -3.18
CA ASP A 145 -5.65 8.27 -2.84
C ASP A 145 -4.45 8.45 -3.79
N MET A 146 -4.67 9.00 -4.99
CA MET A 146 -3.64 9.40 -5.94
C MET A 146 -3.23 10.88 -5.80
N GLY A 147 -3.71 11.57 -4.77
CA GLY A 147 -3.40 12.99 -4.53
C GLY A 147 -4.27 13.97 -5.34
N GLY A 148 -5.35 13.49 -5.95
CA GLY A 148 -6.36 14.31 -6.61
C GLY A 148 -7.53 14.68 -5.69
N ALA A 149 -8.60 15.20 -6.29
CA ALA A 149 -9.79 15.64 -5.56
C ALA A 149 -11.11 15.13 -6.17
N GLU A 150 -11.04 14.26 -7.17
CA GLU A 150 -12.22 13.72 -7.89
C GLU A 150 -13.11 14.84 -8.45
N GLY A 151 -12.51 15.92 -8.96
CA GLY A 151 -13.27 17.07 -9.44
C GLY A 151 -12.68 17.75 -10.67
N LYS A 152 -13.55 18.50 -11.35
CA LYS A 152 -13.21 19.35 -12.49
C LYS A 152 -12.33 20.53 -12.06
N ALA A 153 -11.63 21.09 -13.04
CA ALA A 153 -10.83 22.29 -12.86
C ALA A 153 -11.39 23.46 -13.69
N ALA A 154 -11.39 24.65 -13.11
CA ALA A 154 -11.65 25.90 -13.82
C ALA A 154 -10.34 26.67 -14.01
N TYR A 155 -10.13 27.25 -15.20
CA TYR A 155 -8.92 27.95 -15.56
C TYR A 155 -9.23 29.32 -16.15
N ILE A 156 -8.90 30.38 -15.42
CA ILE A 156 -8.95 31.76 -15.91
C ILE A 156 -7.55 32.16 -16.36
N ASP A 157 -7.36 32.26 -17.67
CA ASP A 157 -6.09 32.67 -18.28
C ASP A 157 -6.13 34.15 -18.67
N THR A 158 -5.19 34.93 -18.14
CA THR A 158 -4.97 36.35 -18.47
C THR A 158 -3.72 36.55 -19.35
N GLU A 159 -2.82 35.58 -19.48
CA GLU A 159 -1.56 35.69 -20.25
C GLU A 159 -1.60 35.05 -21.66
N GLY A 160 -2.34 33.96 -21.84
CA GLY A 160 -2.66 33.36 -23.13
C GLY A 160 -1.78 32.14 -23.37
N THR A 161 -1.42 31.47 -22.28
CA THR A 161 -0.39 30.45 -22.17
C THR A 161 -0.99 29.06 -21.98
N PHE A 162 -2.31 28.95 -21.82
CA PHE A 162 -3.00 27.66 -21.81
C PHE A 162 -2.86 26.98 -23.18
N ARG A 163 -2.39 25.74 -23.19
CA ARG A 163 -2.19 24.92 -24.40
C ARG A 163 -2.82 23.54 -24.16
N PRO A 164 -3.94 23.19 -24.82
CA PRO A 164 -4.59 21.90 -24.65
C PRO A 164 -3.66 20.70 -24.89
N GLU A 165 -2.76 20.82 -25.86
CA GLU A 165 -1.78 19.77 -26.20
C GLU A 165 -0.84 19.49 -25.02
N ARG A 166 -0.56 20.52 -24.21
CA ARG A 166 0.25 20.39 -23.01
C ARG A 166 -0.49 19.63 -21.92
N ILE A 167 -1.81 19.81 -21.78
CA ILE A 167 -2.64 19.06 -20.85
C ILE A 167 -2.66 17.59 -21.25
N ALA A 168 -2.84 17.28 -22.54
CA ALA A 168 -2.84 15.92 -23.06
C ALA A 168 -1.55 15.15 -22.68
N GLN A 169 -0.38 15.76 -22.89
CA GLN A 169 0.92 15.17 -22.51
C GLN A 169 1.04 14.90 -21.01
N ILE A 170 0.45 15.75 -20.17
CA ILE A 170 0.45 15.57 -18.72
C ILE A 170 -0.53 14.46 -18.32
N ALA A 171 -1.71 14.41 -18.95
CA ALA A 171 -2.73 13.39 -18.72
C ALA A 171 -2.19 11.97 -18.95
N GLU A 172 -1.42 11.77 -20.03
CA GLU A 172 -0.75 10.49 -20.33
C GLU A 172 0.09 9.97 -19.16
N ARG A 173 0.85 10.85 -18.49
CA ARG A 173 1.68 10.46 -17.34
C ARG A 173 0.83 9.90 -16.19
N PHE A 174 -0.35 10.47 -15.97
CA PHE A 174 -1.22 10.09 -14.87
C PHE A 174 -2.23 9.00 -15.26
N GLY A 175 -2.15 8.47 -16.49
CA GLY A 175 -3.06 7.43 -16.99
C GLY A 175 -4.49 7.93 -17.20
N VAL A 176 -4.66 9.24 -17.39
CA VAL A 176 -5.96 9.85 -17.71
C VAL A 176 -6.05 9.97 -19.23
N ASP A 177 -7.20 9.59 -19.79
CA ASP A 177 -7.50 9.80 -21.20
C ASP A 177 -7.41 11.31 -21.54
N PRO A 178 -6.60 11.72 -22.53
CA PRO A 178 -6.40 13.13 -22.85
C PRO A 178 -7.67 13.92 -23.17
N ASP A 179 -8.61 13.33 -23.91
CA ASP A 179 -9.84 14.00 -24.31
C ASP A 179 -10.75 14.19 -23.09
N SER A 180 -10.87 13.16 -22.26
CA SER A 180 -11.58 13.23 -20.98
C SER A 180 -10.97 14.27 -20.03
N ALA A 181 -9.62 14.36 -19.98
CA ALA A 181 -8.92 15.34 -19.17
C ALA A 181 -9.22 16.77 -19.61
N LEU A 182 -9.33 17.00 -20.91
CA LEU A 182 -9.65 18.31 -21.50
C LEU A 182 -11.11 18.70 -21.28
N GLU A 183 -12.06 17.77 -21.42
CA GLU A 183 -13.49 18.01 -21.19
C GLU A 183 -13.78 18.44 -19.75
N ASN A 184 -12.99 17.94 -18.79
CA ASN A 184 -13.10 18.27 -17.37
C ASN A 184 -12.40 19.59 -16.96
N ILE A 185 -11.87 20.36 -17.92
CA ILE A 185 -11.26 21.67 -17.67
C ILE A 185 -12.08 22.78 -18.33
N SER A 186 -12.76 23.59 -17.52
CA SER A 186 -13.46 24.77 -18.00
C SER A 186 -12.49 25.94 -18.13
N TYR A 187 -12.26 26.38 -19.37
CA TYR A 187 -11.30 27.43 -19.69
C TYR A 187 -12.00 28.74 -20.05
N ALA A 188 -11.49 29.86 -19.53
CA ALA A 188 -11.90 31.20 -19.93
C ALA A 188 -10.70 32.14 -20.08
N ARG A 189 -10.73 32.96 -21.14
CA ARG A 189 -9.74 34.01 -21.42
C ARG A 189 -10.22 35.35 -20.87
N ALA A 190 -9.62 35.84 -19.80
CA ALA A 190 -9.87 37.19 -19.31
C ALA A 190 -9.07 38.21 -20.13
N LEU A 191 -9.75 39.27 -20.60
CA LEU A 191 -9.15 40.30 -21.46
C LEU A 191 -8.83 41.60 -20.70
N ASN A 192 -9.51 41.83 -19.58
CA ASN A 192 -9.34 42.98 -18.70
C ASN A 192 -9.79 42.60 -17.27
N SER A 193 -9.54 43.49 -16.30
CA SER A 193 -9.78 43.28 -14.87
C SER A 193 -11.27 43.16 -14.52
N GLU A 194 -12.15 43.80 -15.29
CA GLU A 194 -13.60 43.74 -15.08
C GLU A 194 -14.16 42.40 -15.56
N HIS A 195 -13.78 41.98 -16.77
CA HIS A 195 -14.09 40.67 -17.32
C HIS A 195 -13.55 39.55 -16.40
N GLN A 196 -12.37 39.70 -15.82
CA GLN A 196 -11.84 38.75 -14.84
C GLN A 196 -12.79 38.57 -13.65
N LEU A 197 -13.35 39.66 -13.11
CA LEU A 197 -14.32 39.61 -12.01
C LEU A 197 -15.68 39.03 -12.43
N GLU A 198 -16.13 39.33 -13.66
CA GLU A 198 -17.35 38.78 -14.25
C GLU A 198 -17.27 37.26 -14.42
N LEU A 199 -16.12 36.73 -14.86
CA LEU A 199 -15.90 35.28 -14.97
C LEU A 199 -16.09 34.56 -13.63
N LEU A 200 -15.74 35.19 -12.50
CA LEU A 200 -16.04 34.62 -11.18
C LEU A 200 -17.55 34.54 -10.89
N ASN A 201 -18.37 35.46 -11.41
CA ASN A 201 -19.83 35.35 -11.27
C ASN A 201 -20.36 34.14 -12.06
N THR A 202 -19.83 33.91 -13.25
CA THR A 202 -20.20 32.76 -14.08
C THR A 202 -19.77 31.45 -13.41
N LEU A 203 -18.53 31.39 -12.91
CA LEU A 203 -18.03 30.22 -12.19
C LEU A 203 -18.79 29.93 -10.89
N ALA A 204 -19.29 30.93 -10.17
CA ALA A 204 -20.10 30.69 -8.97
C ALA A 204 -21.37 29.88 -9.29
N LYS A 205 -21.92 30.02 -10.50
CA LYS A 205 -23.04 29.20 -10.97
C LYS A 205 -22.61 27.75 -11.22
N GLU A 206 -21.46 27.57 -11.85
CA GLU A 206 -20.92 26.24 -12.17
C GLU A 206 -20.47 25.50 -10.91
N PHE A 207 -19.86 26.20 -9.96
CA PHE A 207 -19.39 25.61 -8.69
C PHE A 207 -20.53 25.16 -7.80
N ALA A 208 -21.73 25.74 -7.95
CA ALA A 208 -22.93 25.28 -7.26
C ALA A 208 -23.32 23.83 -7.62
N SER A 209 -22.81 23.26 -8.73
CA SER A 209 -23.00 21.83 -9.03
C SER A 209 -22.21 20.90 -8.10
N GLY A 210 -21.18 21.41 -7.40
CA GLY A 210 -20.29 20.63 -6.55
C GLY A 210 -19.22 19.81 -7.29
N GLU A 211 -19.14 19.91 -8.62
CA GLU A 211 -18.22 19.10 -9.43
C GLU A 211 -16.79 19.67 -9.49
N TYR A 212 -16.57 20.94 -9.13
CA TYR A 212 -15.27 21.59 -9.24
C TYR A 212 -14.46 21.48 -7.94
N ARG A 213 -13.15 21.30 -8.07
CA ARG A 213 -12.22 21.22 -6.93
C ARG A 213 -10.99 22.10 -7.05
N LEU A 214 -10.73 22.65 -8.24
CA LEU A 214 -9.60 23.53 -8.49
C LEU A 214 -10.02 24.74 -9.33
N LEU A 215 -9.59 25.93 -8.90
CA LEU A 215 -9.65 27.17 -9.68
C LEU A 215 -8.23 27.69 -9.87
N ILE A 216 -7.79 27.77 -11.13
CA ILE A 216 -6.55 28.42 -11.52
C ILE A 216 -6.82 29.84 -12.02
N ILE A 217 -5.98 30.78 -11.60
CA ILE A 217 -5.90 32.13 -12.16
C ILE A 217 -4.46 32.40 -12.60
N ASP A 218 -4.20 32.36 -13.90
CA ASP A 218 -2.86 32.51 -14.48
C ASP A 218 -2.79 33.72 -15.42
N SER A 219 -2.24 34.87 -15.02
CA SER A 219 -1.86 35.29 -13.67
C SER A 219 -2.83 36.30 -13.06
N ILE A 220 -2.81 36.43 -11.73
CA ILE A 220 -3.72 37.33 -11.00
C ILE A 220 -3.51 38.80 -11.35
N MET A 221 -2.26 39.23 -11.57
CA MET A 221 -1.92 40.64 -11.73
C MET A 221 -1.87 41.13 -13.19
N ASN A 222 -1.97 40.27 -14.20
CA ASN A 222 -1.72 40.70 -15.59
C ASN A 222 -2.68 41.81 -16.03
N CYS A 223 -4.00 41.59 -15.96
CA CYS A 223 -5.00 42.58 -16.34
C CYS A 223 -4.93 43.84 -15.44
N PHE A 224 -4.76 43.68 -14.13
CA PHE A 224 -4.67 44.81 -13.19
C PHE A 224 -3.43 45.70 -13.39
N ARG A 225 -2.37 45.20 -14.04
CA ARG A 225 -1.19 46.01 -14.36
C ARG A 225 -1.33 46.80 -15.65
N VAL A 226 -2.16 46.32 -16.58
CA VAL A 226 -2.42 46.97 -17.86
C VAL A 226 -3.50 48.02 -17.70
N ASP A 227 -4.58 47.68 -17.00
CA ASP A 227 -5.76 48.55 -16.88
C ASP A 227 -5.54 49.76 -15.97
N TYR A 228 -4.63 49.65 -14.98
CA TYR A 228 -4.38 50.70 -14.00
C TYR A 228 -2.93 51.16 -14.07
N CYS A 229 -2.72 52.39 -14.55
CA CYS A 229 -1.41 52.92 -14.88
C CYS A 229 -0.93 54.01 -13.89
N GLY A 230 0.33 53.88 -13.46
CA GLY A 230 0.98 54.88 -12.63
C GLY A 230 0.52 54.91 -11.17
N ARG A 231 0.99 55.91 -10.42
CA ARG A 231 0.71 56.03 -8.97
C ARG A 231 -0.69 56.58 -8.66
N GLY A 232 -1.27 57.35 -9.57
CA GLY A 232 -2.59 57.98 -9.37
C GLY A 232 -3.73 56.97 -9.23
N GLU A 233 -3.67 55.88 -9.99
CA GLU A 233 -4.71 54.84 -10.02
C GLU A 233 -4.42 53.67 -9.05
N LEU A 234 -3.37 53.80 -8.23
CA LEU A 234 -2.96 52.74 -7.32
C LEU A 234 -4.07 52.43 -6.31
N ALA A 235 -4.75 53.45 -5.78
CA ALA A 235 -5.83 53.25 -4.80
C ALA A 235 -7.00 52.45 -5.39
N ASP A 236 -7.46 52.84 -6.58
CA ASP A 236 -8.57 52.17 -7.27
C ASP A 236 -8.22 50.73 -7.64
N ARG A 237 -7.00 50.50 -8.14
CA ARG A 237 -6.48 49.15 -8.42
C ARG A 237 -6.49 48.29 -7.16
N GLN A 238 -5.95 48.82 -6.06
CA GLN A 238 -5.88 48.10 -4.78
C GLN A 238 -7.29 47.78 -4.24
N GLN A 239 -8.25 48.68 -4.39
CA GLN A 239 -9.63 48.46 -3.97
C GLN A 239 -10.33 47.39 -4.82
N LYS A 240 -10.21 47.46 -6.16
CA LYS A 240 -10.80 46.45 -7.06
C LYS A 240 -10.15 45.08 -6.90
N LEU A 241 -8.82 45.02 -6.75
CA LEU A 241 -8.10 43.78 -6.46
C LEU A 241 -8.56 43.17 -5.12
N ASN A 242 -8.77 44.00 -4.09
CA ASN A 242 -9.27 43.51 -2.81
C ASN A 242 -10.67 42.90 -2.93
N GLN A 243 -11.57 43.53 -3.70
CA GLN A 243 -12.91 42.97 -3.96
C GLN A 243 -12.84 41.62 -4.68
N PHE A 244 -11.94 41.51 -5.66
CA PHE A 244 -11.69 40.27 -6.37
C PHE A 244 -11.17 39.15 -5.45
N LEU A 245 -10.16 39.44 -4.63
CA LEU A 245 -9.56 38.48 -3.69
C LEU A 245 -10.53 38.03 -2.59
N MET A 246 -11.33 38.95 -2.04
CA MET A 246 -12.35 38.59 -1.05
C MET A 246 -13.40 37.66 -1.65
N LYS A 247 -13.83 37.92 -2.88
CA LYS A 247 -14.77 37.05 -3.59
C LYS A 247 -14.19 35.65 -3.82
N LEU A 248 -12.91 35.56 -4.19
CA LEU A 248 -12.22 34.27 -4.31
C LEU A 248 -12.17 33.50 -2.99
N ALA A 249 -11.88 34.19 -1.88
CA ALA A 249 -11.78 33.56 -0.57
C ALA A 249 -13.13 32.95 -0.18
N HIS A 250 -14.21 33.73 -0.37
CA HIS A 250 -15.56 33.25 -0.13
C HIS A 250 -15.90 32.06 -1.03
N MET A 251 -15.60 32.11 -2.33
CA MET A 251 -15.85 30.98 -3.25
C MET A 251 -15.03 29.73 -2.87
N ALA A 252 -13.78 29.89 -2.44
CA ALA A 252 -12.93 28.78 -2.02
C ALA A 252 -13.56 28.04 -0.83
N GLU A 253 -14.00 28.79 0.19
CA GLU A 253 -14.66 28.26 1.38
C GLU A 253 -16.03 27.68 1.04
N GLU A 254 -16.90 28.44 0.37
CA GLU A 254 -18.29 28.09 0.05
C GLU A 254 -18.41 26.81 -0.77
N PHE A 255 -17.53 26.60 -1.74
CA PHE A 255 -17.61 25.46 -2.66
C PHE A 255 -16.56 24.38 -2.36
N ASN A 256 -15.72 24.56 -1.34
CA ASN A 256 -14.62 23.66 -1.00
C ASN A 256 -13.70 23.41 -2.21
N VAL A 257 -13.24 24.51 -2.80
CA VAL A 257 -12.37 24.57 -3.98
C VAL A 257 -10.97 25.05 -3.57
N CYS A 258 -9.93 24.45 -4.15
CA CYS A 258 -8.56 24.94 -4.06
C CYS A 258 -8.37 26.08 -5.06
N VAL A 259 -8.00 27.27 -4.61
CA VAL A 259 -7.71 28.41 -5.49
C VAL A 259 -6.19 28.57 -5.60
N LEU A 260 -5.65 28.40 -6.80
CA LEU A 260 -4.23 28.64 -7.09
C LEU A 260 -4.09 29.84 -8.03
N MET A 261 -3.40 30.86 -7.56
CA MET A 261 -3.08 32.05 -8.34
C MET A 261 -1.61 32.04 -8.69
N THR A 262 -1.28 32.30 -9.94
CA THR A 262 0.10 32.62 -10.31
C THR A 262 0.32 34.12 -10.25
N ASN A 263 1.53 34.53 -9.87
CA ASN A 263 1.92 35.93 -9.84
C ASN A 263 3.35 36.14 -10.36
N GLN A 264 3.61 37.37 -10.80
CA GLN A 264 4.91 37.80 -11.30
C GLN A 264 5.67 38.56 -10.20
N VAL A 265 6.98 38.71 -10.39
CA VAL A 265 7.84 39.52 -9.54
C VAL A 265 8.30 40.78 -10.26
N GLN A 266 8.60 41.83 -9.49
CA GLN A 266 9.21 43.05 -9.98
C GLN A 266 10.55 43.29 -9.27
N SER A 267 11.50 43.88 -9.97
CA SER A 267 12.72 44.41 -9.36
C SER A 267 12.39 45.57 -8.43
N ASP A 268 13.18 45.72 -7.36
CA ASP A 268 13.11 46.89 -6.47
C ASP A 268 14.41 47.71 -6.62
N PRO A 269 14.48 48.66 -7.59
CA PRO A 269 15.69 49.43 -7.86
C PRO A 269 16.10 50.36 -6.71
N GLY A 270 15.18 50.65 -5.79
CA GLY A 270 15.41 51.52 -4.63
C GLY A 270 15.87 50.78 -3.38
N ALA A 271 15.81 49.45 -3.36
CA ALA A 271 16.34 48.66 -2.25
C ALA A 271 17.87 48.73 -2.26
N SER A 272 18.46 49.36 -1.24
CA SER A 272 19.89 49.26 -1.00
C SER A 272 20.28 47.78 -0.89
N ALA A 273 21.41 47.38 -1.48
CA ALA A 273 21.90 46.00 -1.48
C ALA A 273 22.04 45.40 -0.06
N LEU A 274 22.08 46.26 0.97
CA LEU A 274 22.12 45.88 2.38
C LEU A 274 20.74 45.47 2.96
N PHE A 275 19.63 45.87 2.33
CA PHE A 275 18.25 45.60 2.79
C PHE A 275 17.40 44.87 1.75
N ALA A 276 17.94 44.61 0.57
CA ALA A 276 17.36 43.65 -0.36
C ALA A 276 17.40 42.26 0.30
N GLY A 277 16.25 41.59 0.42
CA GLY A 277 16.23 40.16 0.75
C GLY A 277 17.13 39.38 -0.21
N ALA A 278 17.54 38.16 0.11
CA ALA A 278 18.52 37.39 -0.66
C ALA A 278 18.23 37.26 -2.18
N ASP A 279 16.99 37.51 -2.62
CA ASP A 279 16.56 37.51 -4.03
C ASP A 279 16.29 38.91 -4.64
N GLY A 280 16.34 40.01 -3.86
CA GLY A 280 16.18 41.42 -4.31
C GLY A 280 14.88 41.76 -5.07
N ARG A 281 13.92 40.84 -5.10
CA ARG A 281 12.70 40.89 -5.93
C ARG A 281 11.48 40.77 -5.05
N LYS A 282 10.42 41.52 -5.39
CA LYS A 282 9.16 41.52 -4.66
C LYS A 282 8.02 41.04 -5.55
N PRO A 283 7.07 40.24 -5.04
CA PRO A 283 5.86 39.90 -5.78
C PRO A 283 5.01 41.16 -6.03
N VAL A 284 4.31 41.18 -7.16
CA VAL A 284 3.44 42.31 -7.54
C VAL A 284 2.10 42.24 -6.79
N GLY A 285 1.45 43.37 -6.53
CA GLY A 285 0.14 43.44 -5.86
C GLY A 285 0.19 43.94 -4.40
N GLY A 286 1.38 43.98 -3.80
CA GLY A 286 1.62 44.57 -2.49
C GLY A 286 0.94 43.80 -1.35
N HIS A 287 0.68 44.51 -0.23
CA HIS A 287 0.20 43.89 1.00
C HIS A 287 -1.20 43.27 0.89
N ILE A 288 -2.07 43.80 0.02
CA ILE A 288 -3.44 43.27 -0.13
C ILE A 288 -3.39 41.82 -0.62
N LEU A 289 -2.59 41.55 -1.66
CA LEU A 289 -2.43 40.18 -2.18
C LEU A 289 -1.73 39.27 -1.16
N ALA A 290 -0.73 39.80 -0.46
CA ALA A 290 0.00 39.06 0.58
C ALA A 290 -0.92 38.61 1.72
N HIS A 291 -1.81 39.47 2.22
CA HIS A 291 -2.73 39.13 3.30
C HIS A 291 -3.88 38.23 2.86
N ALA A 292 -4.35 38.34 1.62
CA ALA A 292 -5.42 37.49 1.11
C ALA A 292 -4.96 36.06 0.81
N SER A 293 -3.67 35.87 0.51
CA SER A 293 -3.10 34.57 0.18
C SER A 293 -2.71 33.83 1.46
N THR A 294 -3.34 32.69 1.73
CA THR A 294 -3.05 31.88 2.92
C THR A 294 -1.69 31.20 2.83
N THR A 295 -1.35 30.66 1.67
CA THR A 295 -0.07 30.00 1.41
C THR A 295 0.63 30.67 0.24
N ARG A 296 1.90 31.04 0.43
CA ARG A 296 2.70 31.76 -0.57
C ARG A 296 3.97 31.01 -0.86
N VAL A 297 4.19 30.67 -2.13
CA VAL A 297 5.35 29.89 -2.58
C VAL A 297 6.14 30.66 -3.63
N LEU A 298 7.42 30.87 -3.35
CA LEU A 298 8.39 31.42 -4.29
C LEU A 298 8.96 30.29 -5.16
N LEU A 299 8.83 30.41 -6.48
CA LEU A 299 9.46 29.54 -7.47
C LEU A 299 10.67 30.23 -8.09
N ARG A 300 11.84 29.60 -7.97
CA ARG A 300 13.11 30.10 -8.53
C ARG A 300 13.82 29.02 -9.36
N LYS A 301 14.70 29.47 -10.26
CA LYS A 301 15.54 28.56 -11.07
C LYS A 301 16.59 27.90 -10.18
N GLY A 302 16.73 26.59 -10.29
CA GLY A 302 17.79 25.81 -9.66
C GLY A 302 18.99 25.65 -10.58
N ARG A 303 19.79 24.60 -10.35
CA ARG A 303 20.92 24.24 -11.22
C ARG A 303 20.42 23.40 -12.40
N GLY A 304 20.87 23.73 -13.62
CA GLY A 304 20.44 23.02 -14.83
C GLY A 304 18.92 23.09 -15.04
N ASP A 305 18.28 21.93 -15.15
CA ASP A 305 16.83 21.82 -15.37
C ASP A 305 16.01 21.81 -14.08
N GLU A 306 16.67 21.82 -12.91
CA GLU A 306 16.02 21.90 -11.62
C GLU A 306 15.40 23.28 -11.36
N ARG A 307 14.36 23.28 -10.55
CA ARG A 307 13.67 24.44 -10.00
C ARG A 307 13.52 24.24 -8.50
N VAL A 308 13.40 25.33 -7.78
CA VAL A 308 13.24 25.32 -6.33
C VAL A 308 11.94 26.02 -5.96
N ALA A 309 11.12 25.35 -5.16
CA ALA A 309 9.93 25.91 -4.53
C ALA A 309 10.25 26.20 -3.06
N LYS A 310 9.98 27.42 -2.61
CA LYS A 310 10.17 27.86 -1.23
C LYS A 310 8.86 28.36 -0.64
N ILE A 311 8.42 27.79 0.47
CA ILE A 311 7.30 28.33 1.25
C ILE A 311 7.79 29.60 1.96
N GLN A 312 7.10 30.70 1.69
CA GLN A 312 7.42 32.04 2.20
C GLN A 312 6.49 32.45 3.32
N ASP A 313 5.23 32.04 3.21
CA ASP A 313 4.19 32.33 4.20
C ASP A 313 3.15 31.21 4.17
N SER A 314 2.76 30.73 5.33
CA SER A 314 1.74 29.70 5.52
C SER A 314 1.38 29.59 7.00
N PRO A 315 0.09 29.41 7.36
CA PRO A 315 -0.32 29.25 8.75
C PRO A 315 0.04 27.88 9.34
N ASP A 316 0.23 26.85 8.51
CA ASP A 316 0.40 25.46 8.96
C ASP A 316 1.69 24.80 8.45
N CYS A 317 2.33 25.35 7.41
CA CYS A 317 3.58 24.84 6.88
C CYS A 317 4.77 25.72 7.29
N PRO A 318 5.84 25.16 7.89
CA PRO A 318 7.05 25.92 8.19
C PRO A 318 7.79 26.30 6.90
N GLU A 319 8.59 27.37 6.95
CA GLU A 319 9.48 27.75 5.84
C GLU A 319 10.41 26.59 5.46
N ARG A 320 10.22 26.07 4.24
CA ARG A 320 10.99 24.96 3.67
C ARG A 320 11.16 25.14 2.18
N GLU A 321 12.16 24.46 1.64
CA GLU A 321 12.45 24.44 0.21
C GLU A 321 12.41 23.00 -0.33
N ALA A 322 11.94 22.83 -1.56
CA ALA A 322 11.93 21.57 -2.29
C ALA A 322 12.40 21.79 -3.73
N THR A 323 13.13 20.81 -4.25
CA THR A 323 13.57 20.79 -5.65
C THR A 323 12.59 19.99 -6.49
N TYR A 324 12.24 20.52 -7.67
CA TYR A 324 11.40 19.87 -8.68
C TYR A 324 11.98 20.11 -10.08
N VAL A 325 11.51 19.37 -11.07
CA VAL A 325 11.87 19.53 -12.48
C VAL A 325 10.61 19.67 -13.34
N ILE A 326 10.78 20.21 -14.54
CA ILE A 326 9.72 20.33 -15.54
C ILE A 326 10.02 19.32 -16.64
N THR A 327 9.14 18.35 -16.81
CA THR A 327 9.27 17.25 -17.80
C THR A 327 8.13 17.29 -18.82
N ASN A 328 8.15 16.41 -19.82
CA ASN A 328 7.00 16.23 -20.71
C ASN A 328 5.73 15.80 -19.97
N GLY A 329 5.84 15.19 -18.78
CA GLY A 329 4.69 14.87 -17.93
C GLY A 329 4.34 15.95 -16.90
N GLY A 330 4.81 17.19 -17.07
CA GLY A 330 4.55 18.30 -16.14
C GLY A 330 5.58 18.41 -15.02
N ILE A 331 5.15 18.90 -13.86
CA ILE A 331 5.99 19.03 -12.66
C ILE A 331 6.29 17.65 -12.09
N ASN A 332 7.57 17.33 -11.88
CA ASN A 332 8.00 16.04 -11.35
C ASN A 332 9.15 16.22 -10.34
N ASP A 333 9.49 15.17 -9.61
CA ASP A 333 10.71 15.13 -8.82
C ASP A 333 11.94 15.06 -9.75
N PRO A 334 13.05 15.73 -9.43
CA PRO A 334 14.32 15.48 -10.12
C PRO A 334 14.62 13.99 -10.08
N GLU A 335 15.06 13.45 -11.21
CA GLU A 335 15.65 12.11 -11.26
C GLU A 335 16.89 12.13 -10.36
N LYS A 336 16.69 11.82 -9.08
CA LYS A 336 17.78 11.34 -8.25
C LYS A 336 18.12 10.00 -8.88
N GLY A 337 19.25 9.94 -9.60
CA GLY A 337 19.93 8.67 -9.81
C GLY A 337 19.86 7.93 -8.47
N GLU A 338 19.33 6.71 -8.50
CA GLU A 338 19.00 5.91 -7.33
C GLU A 338 19.98 6.24 -6.20
N SER A 339 19.50 6.79 -5.08
CA SER A 339 20.43 7.19 -4.01
C SER A 339 21.19 5.94 -3.58
N GLU A 340 22.44 5.81 -4.00
CA GLU A 340 23.25 4.62 -3.73
C GLU A 340 23.39 4.50 -2.22
N ALA A 341 22.75 3.49 -1.63
CA ALA A 341 22.85 3.22 -0.21
C ALA A 341 24.24 2.65 0.07
N THR A 342 25.11 3.47 0.65
CA THR A 342 26.46 3.04 1.03
C THR A 342 26.41 2.27 2.35
N HIS A 343 26.88 1.02 2.34
CA HIS A 343 26.94 0.16 3.53
C HIS A 343 28.40 -0.16 3.89
N TYR A 344 28.80 0.11 5.13
CA TYR A 344 30.18 -0.12 5.60
C TYR A 344 30.34 -1.49 6.25
N LEU A 345 31.29 -2.28 5.73
CA LEU A 345 31.73 -3.55 6.31
C LEU A 345 33.07 -3.37 6.99
N TYR A 346 33.21 -3.89 8.22
CA TYR A 346 34.48 -3.89 8.94
C TYR A 346 35.09 -5.28 8.88
N VAL A 347 36.32 -5.41 8.36
CA VAL A 347 36.98 -6.69 8.12
C VAL A 347 38.34 -6.71 8.81
N GLN A 348 38.61 -7.78 9.56
CA GLN A 348 39.92 -8.02 10.17
C GLN A 348 40.31 -9.49 10.11
N ALA A 349 41.59 -9.81 10.31
CA ALA A 349 42.02 -11.19 10.50
C ALA A 349 41.33 -11.79 11.74
N HIS A 350 40.85 -13.03 11.62
CA HIS A 350 40.17 -13.70 12.71
C HIS A 350 41.19 -14.15 13.76
N ALA A 351 41.17 -13.50 14.93
CA ALA A 351 42.06 -13.78 16.05
C ALA A 351 41.25 -14.06 17.32
N PRO A 352 40.59 -15.23 17.44
CA PRO A 352 39.86 -15.59 18.64
C PRO A 352 40.80 -15.80 19.82
N ARG A 353 40.30 -15.66 21.06
CA ARG A 353 41.08 -15.86 22.30
C ARG A 353 41.73 -17.25 22.39
N LEU A 354 41.07 -18.26 21.82
CA LEU A 354 41.59 -19.60 21.67
C LEU A 354 41.66 -19.91 20.17
N PRO A 355 42.86 -19.97 19.57
CA PRO A 355 43.02 -20.26 18.15
C PRO A 355 42.53 -21.66 17.80
N ASP A 356 41.68 -21.76 16.79
CA ASP A 356 41.30 -23.01 16.13
C ASP A 356 42.17 -23.26 14.88
N ALA A 357 42.06 -24.46 14.29
CA ALA A 357 42.79 -24.81 13.08
C ALA A 357 42.50 -23.87 11.89
N ASP A 358 41.34 -23.21 11.91
CA ASP A 358 40.87 -22.32 10.84
C ASP A 358 41.20 -20.84 11.09
N SER A 359 41.70 -20.47 12.28
CA SER A 359 42.02 -19.08 12.67
C SER A 359 43.05 -18.46 11.72
N GLY A 360 44.08 -19.22 11.34
CA GLY A 360 45.15 -18.74 10.45
C GLY A 360 44.73 -18.49 9.00
N ARG A 361 43.50 -18.88 8.61
CA ARG A 361 42.95 -18.75 7.25
C ARG A 361 41.55 -18.13 7.23
N SER A 362 41.15 -17.43 8.30
CA SER A 362 39.82 -16.84 8.42
C SER A 362 39.85 -15.33 8.68
N LEU A 363 38.78 -14.65 8.25
CA LEU A 363 38.53 -13.24 8.49
C LEU A 363 37.28 -13.08 9.36
N PHE A 364 37.30 -12.11 10.25
CA PHE A 364 36.16 -11.66 11.05
C PHE A 364 35.56 -10.41 10.42
N VAL A 365 34.27 -10.47 10.08
CA VAL A 365 33.53 -9.40 9.41
C VAL A 365 32.39 -8.93 10.31
N VAL A 366 32.26 -7.62 10.50
CA VAL A 366 31.22 -6.99 11.33
C VAL A 366 30.35 -6.05 10.50
N ASN A 367 29.14 -5.80 10.98
CA ASN A 367 28.10 -5.02 10.32
C ASN A 367 27.64 -5.67 9.02
N VAL A 368 27.44 -6.98 9.01
CA VAL A 368 27.05 -7.72 7.81
C VAL A 368 25.62 -7.33 7.40
N PRO A 369 25.35 -7.00 6.11
CA PRO A 369 24.00 -6.66 5.65
C PRO A 369 22.97 -7.72 6.04
N VAL A 370 21.76 -7.29 6.40
CA VAL A 370 20.69 -8.17 6.91
C VAL A 370 20.28 -9.27 5.94
N THR A 371 20.59 -9.11 4.66
CA THR A 371 20.27 -10.04 3.57
C THR A 371 21.43 -10.94 3.17
N SER A 372 22.56 -10.85 3.86
CA SER A 372 23.80 -11.52 3.46
C SER A 372 23.69 -13.03 3.57
N THR A 373 24.11 -13.69 2.49
CA THR A 373 24.23 -15.14 2.38
C THR A 373 25.67 -15.52 2.06
N GLU A 374 26.01 -16.80 2.18
CA GLU A 374 27.33 -17.31 1.81
C GLU A 374 27.68 -17.01 0.33
N ARG A 375 26.68 -16.99 -0.56
CA ARG A 375 26.86 -16.62 -1.98
C ARG A 375 27.35 -15.19 -2.16
N HIS A 376 26.86 -14.24 -1.34
CA HIS A 376 27.30 -12.85 -1.40
C HIS A 376 28.79 -12.73 -1.05
N PHE A 377 29.24 -13.40 0.00
CA PHE A 377 30.65 -13.41 0.38
C PHE A 377 31.55 -14.12 -0.62
N ARG A 378 31.10 -15.26 -1.19
CA ARG A 378 31.84 -15.93 -2.28
C ARG A 378 31.99 -15.01 -3.50
N HIS A 379 30.94 -14.28 -3.87
CA HIS A 379 30.98 -13.33 -4.97
C HIS A 379 31.87 -12.11 -4.66
N PHE A 380 31.75 -11.55 -3.45
CA PHE A 380 32.55 -10.41 -3.00
C PHE A 380 34.06 -10.74 -3.02
N PHE A 381 34.48 -11.82 -2.37
CA PHE A 381 35.91 -12.19 -2.30
C PHE A 381 36.44 -12.82 -3.59
N GLY A 382 35.61 -13.60 -4.29
CA GLY A 382 36.02 -14.34 -5.49
C GLY A 382 35.91 -13.54 -6.78
N THR A 383 34.79 -12.86 -7.00
CA THR A 383 34.49 -12.16 -8.27
C THR A 383 34.84 -10.67 -8.20
N GLN A 384 34.39 -9.95 -7.17
CA GLN A 384 34.57 -8.49 -7.09
C GLN A 384 35.99 -8.11 -6.67
N LEU A 385 36.54 -8.80 -5.65
CA LEU A 385 37.91 -8.60 -5.21
C LEU A 385 38.93 -9.44 -5.98
N GLY A 386 38.49 -10.49 -6.68
CA GLY A 386 39.34 -11.32 -7.55
C GLY A 386 40.50 -12.05 -6.86
N SER A 387 40.45 -12.21 -5.53
CA SER A 387 41.66 -12.50 -4.73
C SER A 387 41.47 -13.58 -3.65
N GLY A 388 40.26 -14.10 -3.43
CA GLY A 388 40.02 -15.09 -2.37
C GLY A 388 39.03 -16.18 -2.74
N ARG A 389 39.42 -17.44 -2.51
CA ARG A 389 38.51 -18.59 -2.57
C ARG A 389 37.95 -18.90 -1.18
N VAL A 390 36.68 -18.55 -0.97
CA VAL A 390 35.96 -18.80 0.30
C VAL A 390 35.49 -20.25 0.35
N GLU A 391 35.87 -20.97 1.41
CA GLU A 391 35.39 -22.33 1.69
C GLU A 391 33.99 -22.26 2.31
N ARG A 392 33.87 -21.56 3.43
CA ARG A 392 32.62 -21.43 4.19
C ARG A 392 32.48 -20.07 4.86
N VAL A 393 31.24 -19.67 5.13
CA VAL A 393 30.92 -18.49 5.95
C VAL A 393 30.01 -18.90 7.10
N GLN A 394 30.44 -18.56 8.32
CA GLN A 394 29.66 -18.80 9.54
C GLN A 394 29.14 -17.47 10.07
N PHE A 395 27.85 -17.41 10.37
CA PHE A 395 27.22 -16.20 10.89
C PHE A 395 26.84 -16.38 12.37
N GLN A 396 26.82 -15.28 13.12
CA GLN A 396 26.55 -15.26 14.57
C GLN A 396 25.39 -16.16 15.03
N HIS A 397 24.25 -16.13 14.34
CA HIS A 397 23.05 -16.88 14.75
C HIS A 397 23.04 -18.36 14.34
N ASP A 398 23.95 -18.76 13.45
CA ASP A 398 24.07 -20.16 13.05
C ASP A 398 24.72 -20.99 14.19
N GLU A 399 25.48 -20.36 15.10
CA GLU A 399 26.06 -21.01 16.29
C GLU A 399 25.06 -21.21 17.43
N ALA A 400 24.14 -20.26 17.65
CA ALA A 400 23.14 -20.37 18.71
C ALA A 400 22.22 -21.57 18.50
N SER A 401 21.86 -21.89 17.25
CA SER A 401 21.11 -23.11 16.91
C SER A 401 21.93 -24.40 17.10
N ARG A 402 23.27 -24.34 16.97
CA ARG A 402 24.16 -25.50 17.18
C ARG A 402 24.45 -25.82 18.64
N ARG A 403 24.39 -24.84 19.55
CA ARG A 403 24.60 -25.08 20.99
C ARG A 403 23.41 -25.73 21.69
N LEU A 404 22.23 -25.68 21.07
CA LEU A 404 20.97 -26.26 21.58
C LEU A 404 20.62 -27.64 20.95
N GLY A 405 21.44 -28.17 20.04
CA GLY A 405 21.17 -29.45 19.39
C GLY A 405 22.46 -30.16 18.95
N SER A 406 22.56 -31.44 19.28
CA SER A 406 23.65 -32.36 18.92
C SER A 406 24.07 -32.27 17.44
N LYS A 407 25.38 -32.43 17.18
CA LYS A 407 26.07 -32.53 15.88
C LYS A 407 25.16 -32.89 14.69
N GLU A 408 24.75 -31.88 13.92
CA GLU A 408 24.33 -32.05 12.52
C GLU A 408 25.24 -31.23 11.60
N SER A 409 25.73 -31.92 10.57
CA SER A 409 26.53 -31.38 9.48
C SER A 409 25.76 -30.32 8.69
N SER A 410 26.40 -29.17 8.47
CA SER A 410 25.91 -28.08 7.62
C SER A 410 25.61 -28.54 6.20
N THR A 411 24.38 -28.31 5.72
CA THR A 411 24.02 -27.53 4.52
C THR A 411 22.49 -27.59 4.36
N SER A 412 21.78 -26.47 4.52
CA SER A 412 20.38 -26.38 4.07
C SER A 412 20.12 -25.01 3.44
N THR A 413 20.40 -24.93 2.14
CA THR A 413 19.56 -24.12 1.25
C THR A 413 18.27 -24.92 1.08
N SER A 414 17.12 -24.24 1.08
CA SER A 414 15.80 -24.82 0.89
C SER A 414 15.65 -25.49 -0.47
N THR A 415 16.03 -26.76 -0.55
CA THR A 415 15.54 -27.72 -1.52
C THR A 415 15.30 -29.02 -0.77
N GLY A 416 14.07 -29.53 -0.84
CA GLY A 416 13.71 -30.82 -0.26
C GLY A 416 14.59 -31.91 -0.85
N VAL A 417 15.61 -32.31 -0.10
CA VAL A 417 16.36 -33.53 -0.32
C VAL A 417 16.35 -34.26 1.01
N THR A 418 15.39 -35.18 1.13
CA THR A 418 15.42 -36.23 2.13
C THR A 418 16.75 -36.95 2.01
N THR A 419 17.59 -36.86 3.04
CA THR A 419 18.78 -37.70 3.16
C THR A 419 18.29 -39.13 3.42
N ASN A 420 18.06 -39.86 2.33
CA ASN A 420 17.79 -41.30 2.36
C ASN A 420 19.04 -42.04 2.83
N LYS A 421 19.23 -42.10 4.15
CA LYS A 421 20.02 -43.14 4.78
C LYS A 421 19.24 -44.44 4.54
N LYS A 422 19.71 -45.29 3.62
CA LYS A 422 19.13 -46.62 3.36
C LYS A 422 19.06 -47.41 4.68
N ARG A 423 17.91 -47.38 5.36
CA ARG A 423 17.62 -48.16 6.56
C ARG A 423 17.05 -49.52 6.15
N LYS A 424 17.41 -50.56 6.92
CA LYS A 424 16.97 -51.94 6.74
C LYS A 424 15.46 -51.99 7.02
N ARG A 425 14.68 -52.57 6.11
CA ARG A 425 13.21 -52.64 6.18
C ARG A 425 12.79 -53.40 7.46
N GLY A 426 12.32 -52.69 8.50
CA GLY A 426 11.77 -53.32 9.71
C GLY A 426 12.03 -52.63 11.07
N GLU A 427 12.88 -51.60 11.15
CA GLU A 427 13.09 -50.85 12.41
C GLU A 427 12.11 -49.66 12.53
N GLU A 428 11.28 -49.65 13.57
CA GLU A 428 10.39 -48.52 13.91
C GLU A 428 11.19 -47.39 14.59
N GLU A 429 10.93 -46.13 14.23
CA GLU A 429 11.62 -44.95 14.81
C GLU A 429 11.18 -44.76 16.29
N SER A 430 12.09 -44.30 17.15
CA SER A 430 11.78 -44.02 18.57
C SER A 430 10.95 -42.74 18.72
N VAL A 431 10.31 -42.56 19.89
CA VAL A 431 9.55 -41.34 20.22
C VAL A 431 10.42 -40.07 20.10
N GLU A 432 11.71 -40.17 20.45
CA GLU A 432 12.68 -39.07 20.36
C GLU A 432 13.01 -38.70 18.90
N GLU A 433 13.16 -39.69 18.01
CA GLU A 433 13.38 -39.44 16.58
C GLU A 433 12.16 -38.76 15.94
N TYR A 434 10.94 -39.22 16.26
CA TYR A 434 9.71 -38.59 15.79
C TYR A 434 9.55 -37.15 16.31
N ALA A 435 9.88 -36.90 17.59
CA ALA A 435 9.82 -35.57 18.18
C ALA A 435 10.82 -34.61 17.53
N SER A 436 12.05 -35.07 17.26
CA SER A 436 13.05 -34.29 16.52
C SER A 436 12.55 -33.95 15.12
N ARG A 437 12.04 -34.94 14.38
CA ARG A 437 11.50 -34.71 13.03
C ARG A 437 10.32 -33.72 13.04
N LEU A 438 9.43 -33.82 14.03
CA LEU A 438 8.32 -32.88 14.18
C LEU A 438 8.80 -31.43 14.37
N SER A 439 9.88 -31.23 15.13
CA SER A 439 10.47 -29.89 15.37
C SER A 439 11.13 -29.28 14.12
N THR A 440 11.51 -30.10 13.15
CA THR A 440 12.10 -29.65 11.88
C THR A 440 11.06 -29.17 10.87
N ILE A 441 9.80 -29.62 10.97
CA ILE A 441 8.72 -29.26 10.05
C ILE A 441 8.24 -27.85 10.38
N LYS A 442 8.46 -26.91 9.44
CA LYS A 442 8.06 -25.49 9.58
C LYS A 442 7.14 -25.08 8.44
N LEU A 443 6.32 -24.07 8.70
CA LEU A 443 5.52 -23.41 7.66
C LEU A 443 6.45 -22.74 6.62
N PRO A 444 5.96 -22.54 5.38
CA PRO A 444 6.70 -21.80 4.36
C PRO A 444 7.16 -20.44 4.88
N GLY A 445 8.44 -20.11 4.64
CA GLY A 445 9.00 -18.82 5.06
C GLY A 445 8.44 -17.66 4.24
N ALA A 446 8.15 -16.55 4.89
CA ALA A 446 7.67 -15.33 4.23
C ALA A 446 8.78 -14.61 3.43
N TRP A 447 10.05 -14.83 3.78
CA TRP A 447 11.20 -14.20 3.15
C TRP A 447 11.93 -15.14 2.20
N ASP A 448 12.47 -14.57 1.12
CA ASP A 448 13.22 -15.28 0.09
C ASP A 448 14.56 -15.85 0.60
N ARG A 449 15.09 -15.28 1.68
CA ARG A 449 16.33 -15.69 2.35
C ARG A 449 16.30 -15.38 3.84
N PRO A 450 17.10 -16.08 4.67
CA PRO A 450 17.19 -15.82 6.10
C PRO A 450 17.68 -14.39 6.36
N LEU A 451 17.00 -13.68 7.26
CA LEU A 451 17.39 -12.33 7.68
C LEU A 451 18.37 -12.39 8.85
N ARG A 452 19.41 -11.55 8.79
CA ARG A 452 20.37 -11.33 9.87
C ARG A 452 19.92 -10.12 10.70
N PRO A 453 20.09 -10.14 12.04
CA PRO A 453 19.90 -8.94 12.86
C PRO A 453 20.86 -7.81 12.50
N SER A 454 20.47 -6.58 12.79
CA SER A 454 21.36 -5.42 12.61
C SER A 454 22.64 -5.57 13.43
N GLY A 455 23.79 -5.20 12.86
CA GLY A 455 25.10 -5.33 13.52
C GLY A 455 25.66 -6.77 13.59
N SER A 456 25.05 -7.74 12.90
CA SER A 456 25.54 -9.13 12.86
C SER A 456 26.99 -9.22 12.38
N HIS A 457 27.70 -10.24 12.88
CA HIS A 457 29.05 -10.59 12.43
C HIS A 457 29.09 -11.95 11.71
N ALA A 458 30.15 -12.15 10.92
CA ALA A 458 30.44 -13.39 10.22
C ALA A 458 31.94 -13.74 10.28
N VAL A 459 32.24 -15.03 10.37
CA VAL A 459 33.58 -15.60 10.20
C VAL A 459 33.67 -16.22 8.81
N VAL A 460 34.54 -15.69 7.97
CA VAL A 460 34.76 -16.15 6.60
C VAL A 460 36.03 -16.99 6.56
N THR A 461 35.90 -18.30 6.29
CA THR A 461 37.04 -19.22 6.20
C THR A 461 37.44 -19.41 4.74
N PHE A 462 38.70 -19.17 4.41
CA PHE A 462 39.27 -19.33 3.07
C PHE A 462 39.92 -20.69 2.92
N VAL A 463 39.96 -21.22 1.69
CA VAL A 463 40.55 -22.55 1.39
C VAL A 463 41.97 -22.67 1.95
N ASP A 464 42.77 -21.61 1.85
CA ASP A 464 44.11 -21.54 2.39
C ASP A 464 44.45 -20.15 2.94
N ARG A 465 45.54 -20.07 3.71
CA ARG A 465 46.05 -18.82 4.28
C ARG A 465 46.44 -17.78 3.22
N PRO A 466 47.12 -18.15 2.10
CA PRO A 466 47.41 -17.19 1.03
C PRO A 466 46.18 -16.52 0.43
N SER A 467 45.07 -17.24 0.22
CA SER A 467 43.81 -16.65 -0.27
C SER A 467 43.24 -15.62 0.70
N MET A 468 43.34 -15.87 2.00
CA MET A 468 42.91 -14.92 3.04
C MET A 468 43.78 -13.66 3.02
N GLU A 469 45.11 -13.80 3.00
CA GLU A 469 46.05 -12.68 2.99
C GLU A 469 45.93 -11.84 1.70
N ALA A 470 45.72 -12.50 0.55
CA ALA A 470 45.47 -11.82 -0.73
C ALA A 470 44.18 -11.00 -0.70
N SER A 471 43.11 -11.54 -0.11
CA SER A 471 41.84 -10.84 0.07
C SER A 471 41.97 -9.60 0.95
N LEU A 472 42.68 -9.72 2.08
CA LEU A 472 42.94 -8.59 2.98
C LEU A 472 43.76 -7.49 2.30
N LYS A 473 44.80 -7.87 1.53
CA LYS A 473 45.59 -6.92 0.73
C LYS A 473 44.75 -6.24 -0.35
N ALA A 474 43.85 -6.98 -1.01
CA ALA A 474 42.97 -6.42 -2.02
C ALA A 474 41.99 -5.39 -1.43
N ILE A 475 41.42 -5.65 -0.25
CA ILE A 475 40.57 -4.71 0.48
C ILE A 475 41.35 -3.41 0.77
N ASN A 476 42.53 -3.51 1.38
CA ASN A 476 43.35 -2.34 1.73
C ASN A 476 43.83 -1.55 0.49
N LYS A 477 44.07 -2.23 -0.63
CA LYS A 477 44.43 -1.57 -1.90
C LYS A 477 43.25 -0.81 -2.50
N ARG A 478 42.04 -1.38 -2.40
CA ARG A 478 40.79 -0.79 -2.92
C ARG A 478 40.33 0.38 -2.06
N GLU A 479 40.49 0.31 -0.73
CA GLU A 479 40.23 1.44 0.17
C GLU A 479 41.02 2.70 -0.22
N LYS A 480 42.27 2.53 -0.67
CA LYS A 480 43.13 3.63 -1.11
C LYS A 480 42.87 4.12 -2.54
N SER A 481 42.09 3.39 -3.35
CA SER A 481 41.84 3.71 -4.75
C SER A 481 40.35 4.03 -4.97
N SER A 482 40.01 5.32 -4.99
CA SER A 482 38.63 5.83 -5.12
C SER A 482 37.91 5.54 -6.45
N LYS A 483 38.43 4.65 -7.31
CA LYS A 483 38.02 4.53 -8.72
C LYS A 483 37.00 3.43 -9.06
N THR A 484 36.57 2.60 -8.10
CA THR A 484 35.59 1.53 -8.37
C THR A 484 34.66 1.29 -7.18
N THR A 485 33.36 1.53 -7.38
CA THR A 485 32.29 1.24 -6.41
C THR A 485 32.01 -0.26 -6.37
N ILE A 486 32.05 -0.87 -5.18
CA ILE A 486 31.60 -2.26 -4.99
C ILE A 486 30.10 -2.24 -4.74
N ILE A 487 29.33 -2.84 -5.65
CA ILE A 487 27.88 -2.96 -5.50
C ILE A 487 27.58 -4.34 -4.90
N TRP A 488 27.03 -4.36 -3.68
CA TRP A 488 26.73 -5.60 -2.97
C TRP A 488 25.62 -6.39 -3.69
N GLY A 489 25.93 -7.61 -4.15
CA GLY A 489 24.94 -8.47 -4.81
C GLY A 489 24.77 -8.26 -6.32
N HIS A 490 25.47 -7.30 -6.91
CA HIS A 490 25.41 -7.04 -8.36
C HIS A 490 25.81 -8.28 -9.19
N HIS A 491 25.09 -8.58 -10.27
CA HIS A 491 25.22 -9.80 -11.09
C HIS A 491 24.93 -11.14 -10.39
N LEU A 492 24.59 -11.17 -9.10
CA LEU A 492 24.01 -12.37 -8.47
C LEU A 492 22.49 -12.49 -8.72
N GLU A 493 21.89 -11.40 -9.19
CA GLU A 493 20.44 -11.17 -9.24
C GLU A 493 19.83 -11.33 -10.65
N GLU A 494 20.65 -11.35 -11.72
CA GLU A 494 20.21 -11.33 -13.14
C GLU A 494 19.77 -12.69 -13.74
N ALA A 495 19.40 -13.68 -12.93
CA ALA A 495 19.06 -15.02 -13.45
C ALA A 495 17.57 -15.37 -13.39
N THR A 496 16.66 -14.39 -13.35
CA THR A 496 15.21 -14.64 -13.55
C THR A 496 14.49 -13.42 -14.11
N ALA A 497 14.09 -13.49 -15.39
CA ALA A 497 12.71 -13.29 -15.86
C ALA A 497 12.68 -12.75 -17.30
N GLU A 498 12.76 -13.65 -18.27
CA GLU A 498 12.07 -13.64 -19.56
C GLU A 498 12.35 -15.02 -20.20
N ASP A 499 11.33 -15.69 -20.70
CA ASP A 499 11.26 -17.11 -21.12
C ASP A 499 11.15 -18.18 -20.01
N ASP A 500 9.92 -18.48 -19.60
CA ASP A 500 9.54 -19.82 -19.15
C ASP A 500 8.05 -20.10 -19.48
N THR A 501 7.73 -20.01 -20.77
CA THR A 501 6.58 -20.72 -21.36
C THR A 501 7.09 -21.77 -22.35
N SER A 502 7.84 -22.76 -21.88
CA SER A 502 7.76 -24.14 -22.38
C SER A 502 8.74 -25.06 -21.65
N ASN A 503 8.29 -26.30 -21.46
CA ASN A 503 9.10 -27.48 -21.15
C ASN A 503 9.55 -27.74 -19.70
N ASN A 504 8.66 -28.44 -18.99
CA ASN A 504 9.00 -29.34 -17.89
C ASN A 504 9.94 -30.45 -18.37
N ASN A 505 11.25 -30.26 -18.23
CA ASN A 505 12.23 -31.29 -17.82
C ASN A 505 13.67 -30.77 -17.99
N SER A 506 14.19 -30.08 -16.98
CA SER A 506 15.63 -30.11 -16.73
C SER A 506 15.94 -29.85 -15.25
N LYS A 507 16.95 -30.56 -14.76
CA LYS A 507 17.36 -30.63 -13.36
C LYS A 507 17.75 -29.24 -12.84
N SER A 508 16.99 -28.77 -11.85
CA SER A 508 17.17 -27.53 -11.11
C SER A 508 18.50 -27.48 -10.36
N ASN A 509 19.42 -26.60 -10.76
CA ASN A 509 20.50 -26.17 -9.86
C ASN A 509 21.08 -24.76 -10.08
N LYS A 510 20.42 -23.90 -10.87
CA LYS A 510 20.78 -22.48 -10.99
C LYS A 510 19.55 -21.60 -10.84
N LYS A 511 19.14 -21.37 -9.59
CA LYS A 511 18.20 -20.29 -9.26
C LYS A 511 19.01 -19.12 -8.70
N GLY A 512 18.97 -17.98 -9.39
CA GLY A 512 19.58 -16.72 -8.95
C GLY A 512 18.97 -16.20 -7.65
N LEU A 513 19.63 -15.22 -7.00
CA LEU A 513 19.05 -14.56 -5.84
C LEU A 513 18.03 -13.51 -6.31
N CYS A 514 16.95 -13.32 -5.56
CA CYS A 514 15.98 -12.25 -5.86
C CYS A 514 16.64 -10.87 -5.65
N PRO A 515 16.44 -9.92 -6.59
CA PRO A 515 16.97 -8.57 -6.47
C PRO A 515 16.55 -7.87 -5.18
N LEU A 516 17.40 -6.98 -4.67
CA LEU A 516 17.07 -6.08 -3.56
C LEU A 516 16.04 -5.00 -3.98
N GLY A 517 15.61 -4.15 -3.05
CA GLY A 517 14.68 -3.06 -3.32
C GLY A 517 13.21 -3.50 -3.46
N SER A 518 12.48 -2.86 -4.36
CA SER A 518 11.03 -3.06 -4.55
C SER A 518 10.68 -4.50 -4.97
N ALA A 519 11.49 -5.12 -5.83
CA ALA A 519 11.30 -6.49 -6.30
C ALA A 519 11.25 -7.50 -5.14
N ARG A 520 12.10 -7.32 -4.13
CA ARG A 520 12.11 -8.14 -2.92
C ARG A 520 10.81 -8.05 -2.12
N TYR A 521 10.26 -6.85 -1.98
CA TYR A 521 9.03 -6.65 -1.22
C TYR A 521 7.80 -7.21 -1.94
N HIS A 522 7.77 -7.13 -3.27
CA HIS A 522 6.76 -7.83 -4.09
C HIS A 522 6.87 -9.35 -3.89
N ARG A 523 8.08 -9.90 -3.89
CA ARG A 523 8.29 -11.33 -3.63
C ARG A 523 7.87 -11.73 -2.22
N HIS A 524 8.20 -10.93 -1.20
CA HIS A 524 7.74 -11.14 0.17
C HIS A 524 6.21 -11.05 0.28
N ALA A 525 5.54 -10.17 -0.48
CA ALA A 525 4.08 -10.14 -0.56
C ALA A 525 3.50 -11.44 -1.13
N GLN A 526 4.10 -11.98 -2.19
CA GLN A 526 3.68 -13.28 -2.75
C GLN A 526 3.90 -14.42 -1.75
N LEU A 527 5.06 -14.48 -1.09
CA LEU A 527 5.40 -15.54 -0.14
C LEU A 527 4.57 -15.49 1.16
N ARG A 528 4.06 -14.32 1.55
CA ARG A 528 3.13 -14.18 2.68
C ARG A 528 1.80 -14.89 2.45
N TYR A 529 1.42 -15.10 1.19
CA TYR A 529 0.19 -15.79 0.80
C TYR A 529 0.52 -17.04 -0.04
N PRO A 530 1.10 -18.08 0.58
CA PRO A 530 1.48 -19.30 -0.14
C PRO A 530 0.26 -20.00 -0.73
N SER A 531 0.49 -20.78 -1.78
CA SER A 531 -0.59 -21.53 -2.43
C SER A 531 -1.20 -22.55 -1.47
N ARG A 532 -2.50 -22.83 -1.64
CA ARG A 532 -3.22 -23.83 -0.82
C ARG A 532 -2.54 -25.20 -0.85
N SER A 533 -1.98 -25.60 -1.98
CA SER A 533 -1.30 -26.89 -2.15
C SER A 533 -0.01 -26.98 -1.31
N GLU A 534 0.79 -25.91 -1.27
CA GLU A 534 2.01 -25.86 -0.47
C GLU A 534 1.71 -25.87 1.03
N LEU A 535 0.73 -25.08 1.47
CA LEU A 535 0.30 -25.07 2.87
C LEU A 535 -0.24 -26.44 3.30
N LEU A 536 -1.09 -27.04 2.47
CA LEU A 536 -1.67 -28.35 2.74
C LEU A 536 -0.59 -29.44 2.83
N LYS A 537 0.46 -29.36 2.00
CA LYS A 537 1.59 -30.29 2.05
C LYS A 537 2.32 -30.20 3.40
N SER A 538 2.66 -28.99 3.86
CA SER A 538 3.33 -28.79 5.15
C SER A 538 2.47 -29.25 6.33
N VAL A 539 1.16 -28.95 6.30
CA VAL A 539 0.23 -29.39 7.34
C VAL A 539 0.07 -30.92 7.35
N ASN A 540 -0.11 -31.54 6.18
CA ASN A 540 -0.24 -32.99 6.08
C ASN A 540 1.03 -33.71 6.55
N GLU A 541 2.20 -33.18 6.23
CA GLU A 541 3.47 -33.72 6.71
C GLU A 541 3.56 -33.63 8.24
N TYR A 542 3.25 -32.46 8.81
CA TYR A 542 3.22 -32.27 10.26
C TYR A 542 2.24 -33.25 10.95
N MET A 543 1.00 -33.32 10.46
CA MET A 543 -0.03 -34.20 11.01
C MET A 543 0.35 -35.68 10.88
N SER A 544 0.98 -36.08 9.76
CA SER A 544 1.44 -37.46 9.57
C SER A 544 2.53 -37.85 10.55
N VAL A 545 3.47 -36.95 10.85
CA VAL A 545 4.52 -37.20 11.85
C VAL A 545 3.95 -37.17 13.26
N LEU A 546 3.01 -36.27 13.54
CA LEU A 546 2.34 -36.18 14.84
C LEU A 546 1.55 -37.46 15.17
N SER A 547 0.75 -37.98 14.23
CA SER A 547 0.00 -39.23 14.44
C SER A 547 0.94 -40.41 14.72
N LYS A 548 2.08 -40.50 14.00
CA LYS A 548 3.09 -41.53 14.26
C LYS A 548 3.75 -41.38 15.63
N LEU A 549 3.98 -40.14 16.07
CA LEU A 549 4.52 -39.85 17.40
C LEU A 549 3.54 -40.28 18.50
N GLU A 550 2.25 -40.00 18.33
CA GLU A 550 1.19 -40.41 19.26
C GLU A 550 1.08 -41.93 19.34
N GLU A 551 1.03 -42.62 18.19
CA GLU A 551 1.03 -44.09 18.14
C GLU A 551 2.27 -44.71 18.80
N ALA A 552 3.46 -44.11 18.60
CA ALA A 552 4.70 -44.57 19.23
C ALA A 552 4.65 -44.40 20.77
N ARG A 553 4.13 -43.27 21.27
CA ARG A 553 3.93 -43.04 22.72
C ARG A 553 2.93 -44.02 23.31
N GLU A 554 1.81 -44.28 22.63
CA GLU A 554 0.82 -45.26 23.08
C GLU A 554 1.41 -46.68 23.14
N ARG A 555 2.25 -47.04 22.16
CA ARG A 555 2.94 -48.34 22.13
C ARG A 555 3.96 -48.46 23.27
N GLU A 556 4.73 -47.41 23.54
CA GLU A 556 5.65 -47.36 24.69
C GLU A 556 4.90 -47.42 26.02
N ALA A 557 3.80 -46.70 26.17
CA ALA A 557 2.95 -46.77 27.37
C ALA A 557 2.34 -48.17 27.57
N ARG A 558 1.89 -48.83 26.50
CA ARG A 558 1.41 -50.22 26.55
C ARG A 558 2.53 -51.20 26.93
N ARG A 559 3.74 -51.00 26.40
CA ARG A 559 4.91 -51.81 26.79
C ARG A 559 5.26 -51.61 28.26
N GLN A 560 5.28 -50.38 28.76
CA GLN A 560 5.54 -50.06 30.17
C GLN A 560 4.45 -50.62 31.09
N GLY A 561 3.18 -50.65 30.66
CA GLY A 561 2.08 -51.27 31.40
C GLY A 561 2.12 -52.81 31.44
N ASN A 562 2.82 -53.46 30.51
CA ASN A 562 2.94 -54.91 30.39
C ASN A 562 4.24 -55.48 30.99
N VAL A 563 5.06 -54.66 31.65
CA VAL A 563 6.24 -55.16 32.38
C VAL A 563 5.77 -55.82 33.69
N VAL A 564 5.90 -57.14 33.76
CA VAL A 564 5.75 -57.92 35.00
C VAL A 564 7.00 -57.65 35.85
N GLY A 565 6.83 -57.11 37.06
CA GLY A 565 7.93 -56.95 38.00
C GLY A 565 8.49 -58.32 38.45
N GLU A 566 9.71 -58.35 38.98
CA GLU A 566 10.34 -59.59 39.48
C GLU A 566 9.52 -60.36 40.53
N ASP A 567 8.53 -59.70 41.16
CA ASP A 567 7.60 -60.30 42.13
C ASP A 567 6.27 -60.82 41.52
N GLY A 568 6.14 -60.90 40.19
CA GLY A 568 5.00 -61.54 39.52
C GLY A 568 3.68 -60.74 39.50
N PHE A 569 3.68 -59.48 39.92
CA PHE A 569 2.50 -58.59 39.85
C PHE A 569 2.55 -57.63 38.66
N ILE A 570 1.40 -57.46 37.99
CA ILE A 570 1.20 -56.52 36.87
C ILE A 570 0.73 -55.17 37.43
N THR A 571 1.41 -54.08 37.08
CA THR A 571 1.04 -52.72 37.51
C THR A 571 -0.22 -52.25 36.78
N VAL A 572 -1.37 -52.30 37.44
CA VAL A 572 -2.65 -51.84 36.85
C VAL A 572 -2.68 -50.32 36.80
N THR A 573 -2.44 -49.74 35.62
CA THR A 573 -2.71 -48.32 35.36
C THR A 573 -4.22 -48.13 35.10
N ARG A 574 -4.86 -47.22 35.84
CA ARG A 574 -6.28 -46.89 35.67
C ARG A 574 -6.50 -46.11 34.37
N GLY A 575 -6.66 -46.83 33.26
CA GLY A 575 -7.16 -46.32 31.97
C GLY A 575 -8.64 -46.65 31.74
N PRO A 576 -9.34 -45.93 30.84
CA PRO A 576 -10.79 -46.03 30.67
C PRO A 576 -11.22 -47.44 30.21
N LYS A 577 -12.29 -47.96 30.84
CA LYS A 577 -12.87 -49.30 30.71
C LYS A 577 -12.98 -49.80 29.25
N ARG A 578 -11.95 -50.49 28.75
CA ARG A 578 -12.01 -51.42 27.60
C ARG A 578 -11.25 -52.74 27.84
N ALA A 579 -10.66 -52.94 29.02
CA ALA A 579 -9.80 -54.08 29.33
C ALA A 579 -10.51 -55.36 29.83
N VAL A 580 -11.86 -55.40 29.80
CA VAL A 580 -12.62 -56.58 30.29
C VAL A 580 -12.91 -57.59 29.17
N ASP A 581 -12.58 -57.29 27.90
CA ASP A 581 -12.86 -58.17 26.76
C ASP A 581 -11.70 -59.09 26.35
N ALA A 582 -10.46 -58.85 26.80
CA ALA A 582 -9.30 -59.63 26.36
C ALA A 582 -9.32 -61.09 26.88
N GLY A 583 -9.76 -61.31 28.12
CA GLY A 583 -9.88 -62.66 28.69
C GLY A 583 -11.02 -63.47 28.09
N ARG A 584 -12.13 -62.80 27.71
CA ARG A 584 -13.25 -63.43 27.01
C ARG A 584 -12.92 -63.76 25.56
N GLU A 585 -12.09 -62.97 24.88
CA GLU A 585 -11.62 -63.27 23.53
C GLU A 585 -10.67 -64.47 23.49
N GLU A 586 -9.84 -64.67 24.51
CA GLU A 586 -8.94 -65.82 24.60
C GLU A 586 -9.71 -67.12 24.92
N GLU A 587 -10.63 -67.09 25.89
CA GLU A 587 -11.53 -68.23 26.19
C GLU A 587 -12.46 -68.57 25.02
N MET A 588 -12.97 -67.55 24.31
CA MET A 588 -13.78 -67.76 23.10
C MET A 588 -12.95 -68.34 21.96
N ARG A 589 -11.67 -67.94 21.80
CA ARG A 589 -10.75 -68.54 20.82
C ARG A 589 -10.40 -69.97 21.16
N GLU A 590 -10.20 -70.31 22.43
CA GLU A 590 -9.97 -71.71 22.86
C GLU A 590 -11.21 -72.58 22.67
N LEU A 591 -12.40 -72.08 22.99
CA LEU A 591 -13.67 -72.78 22.72
C LEU A 591 -13.89 -72.98 21.21
N VAL A 592 -13.58 -71.97 20.39
CA VAL A 592 -13.64 -72.05 18.92
C VAL A 592 -12.58 -72.99 18.37
N ALA A 593 -11.38 -73.06 18.95
CA ALA A 593 -10.34 -74.00 18.56
C ALA A 593 -10.72 -75.45 18.91
N ARG A 594 -11.27 -75.70 20.11
CA ARG A 594 -11.81 -77.01 20.52
C ARG A 594 -13.01 -77.45 19.68
N GLN A 595 -13.89 -76.53 19.31
CA GLN A 595 -14.97 -76.83 18.36
C GLN A 595 -14.44 -77.13 16.96
N ARG A 596 -13.39 -76.42 16.50
CA ARG A 596 -12.70 -76.69 15.23
C ARG A 596 -12.03 -78.06 15.18
N GLU A 597 -11.47 -78.53 16.29
CA GLU A 597 -10.89 -79.87 16.35
C GLU A 597 -11.96 -80.97 16.38
N LYS A 598 -13.10 -80.75 17.06
CA LYS A 598 -14.25 -81.67 17.01
C LYS A 598 -14.96 -81.70 15.66
N SER A 599 -14.79 -80.67 14.82
CA SER A 599 -15.33 -80.63 13.44
C SER A 599 -14.43 -81.25 12.37
N LYS A 600 -13.18 -81.63 12.70
CA LYS A 600 -12.29 -82.35 11.78
C LYS A 600 -12.73 -83.81 11.67
N GLY A 601 -13.63 -84.06 10.74
CA GLY A 601 -14.23 -85.37 10.48
C GLY A 601 -15.65 -85.32 9.91
N LEU A 602 -16.32 -84.16 9.97
CA LEU A 602 -17.64 -83.92 9.35
C LEU A 602 -17.58 -82.88 8.20
N GLU A 603 -16.39 -82.57 7.68
CA GLU A 603 -16.20 -81.52 6.67
C GLU A 603 -16.92 -81.80 5.33
N ASP A 604 -17.25 -83.07 5.03
CA ASP A 604 -18.02 -83.42 3.83
C ASP A 604 -19.55 -83.39 4.00
N PHE A 605 -20.08 -83.26 5.23
CA PHE A 605 -21.52 -83.11 5.46
C PHE A 605 -21.99 -81.63 5.38
N TYR A 606 -21.12 -80.68 5.73
CA TYR A 606 -21.43 -79.24 5.75
C TYR A 606 -21.36 -78.53 4.38
N ARG A 607 -20.76 -79.15 3.36
CA ARG A 607 -20.72 -78.58 2.00
C ARG A 607 -22.10 -78.57 1.32
N PHE A 608 -22.94 -79.56 1.60
CA PHE A 608 -24.28 -79.66 1.01
C PHE A 608 -25.24 -78.62 1.61
N GLN A 609 -25.27 -78.48 2.95
CA GLN A 609 -26.08 -77.46 3.63
C GLN A 609 -25.68 -76.03 3.24
N MET A 610 -24.39 -75.74 3.04
CA MET A 610 -23.93 -74.41 2.61
C MET A 610 -24.32 -74.11 1.15
N ARG A 611 -24.47 -75.15 0.31
CA ARG A 611 -24.97 -75.01 -1.08
C ARG A 611 -26.46 -74.71 -1.09
N GLU A 612 -27.26 -75.41 -0.30
CA GLU A 612 -28.69 -75.10 -0.14
C GLU A 612 -28.91 -73.70 0.45
N LYS A 613 -28.20 -73.34 1.52
CA LYS A 613 -28.34 -72.02 2.16
C LYS A 613 -27.85 -70.85 1.30
N ARG A 614 -27.00 -71.11 0.29
CA ARG A 614 -26.66 -70.14 -0.76
C ARG A 614 -27.75 -70.04 -1.80
N LYS A 615 -28.33 -71.17 -2.22
CA LYS A 615 -29.44 -71.22 -3.18
C LYS A 615 -30.70 -70.56 -2.59
N GLU A 616 -30.96 -70.76 -1.31
CA GLU A 616 -32.06 -70.15 -0.55
C GLU A 616 -31.86 -68.63 -0.41
N ARG A 617 -30.67 -68.17 -0.02
CA ARG A 617 -30.34 -66.72 0.00
C ARG A 617 -30.44 -66.07 -1.39
N GLN A 618 -30.05 -66.78 -2.44
CA GLN A 618 -30.14 -66.29 -3.81
C GLN A 618 -31.61 -66.21 -4.26
N GLY A 619 -32.45 -67.17 -3.87
CA GLY A 619 -33.90 -67.14 -4.06
C GLY A 619 -34.58 -66.02 -3.28
N GLU A 620 -34.16 -65.77 -2.04
CA GLU A 620 -34.69 -64.70 -1.19
C GLU A 620 -34.36 -63.30 -1.74
N LEU A 621 -33.15 -63.13 -2.29
CA LEU A 621 -32.73 -61.92 -3.01
C LEU A 621 -33.54 -61.69 -4.30
N LEU A 622 -33.80 -62.76 -5.06
CA LEU A 622 -34.67 -62.71 -6.24
C LEU A 622 -36.10 -62.33 -5.87
N ARG A 623 -36.64 -62.91 -4.78
CA ARG A 623 -37.99 -62.59 -4.30
C ARG A 623 -38.12 -61.14 -3.83
N ARG A 624 -37.13 -60.64 -3.07
CA ARG A 624 -37.08 -59.22 -2.67
C ARG A 624 -36.95 -58.29 -3.87
N PHE A 625 -36.17 -58.68 -4.87
CA PHE A 625 -36.03 -57.92 -6.10
C PHE A 625 -37.35 -57.87 -6.90
N GLU A 626 -38.10 -58.97 -6.98
CA GLU A 626 -39.43 -58.98 -7.58
C GLU A 626 -40.45 -58.16 -6.77
N GLU A 627 -40.44 -58.26 -5.45
CA GLU A 627 -41.28 -57.44 -4.56
C GLU A 627 -41.00 -55.93 -4.71
N ASP A 628 -39.73 -55.54 -4.81
CA ASP A 628 -39.34 -54.15 -5.04
C ASP A 628 -39.67 -53.69 -6.46
N LYS A 629 -39.51 -54.55 -7.48
CA LYS A 629 -39.97 -54.26 -8.84
C LYS A 629 -41.48 -54.03 -8.89
N ARG A 630 -42.26 -54.82 -8.15
CA ARG A 630 -43.71 -54.69 -8.02
C ARG A 630 -44.10 -53.40 -7.28
N ARG A 631 -43.40 -53.03 -6.21
CA ARG A 631 -43.56 -51.71 -5.54
C ARG A 631 -43.27 -50.55 -6.47
N VAL A 632 -42.24 -50.64 -7.30
CA VAL A 632 -41.88 -49.60 -8.26
C VAL A 632 -42.93 -49.50 -9.37
N GLU A 633 -43.48 -50.61 -9.86
CA GLU A 633 -44.61 -50.60 -10.80
C GLU A 633 -45.88 -50.04 -10.18
N GLU A 634 -46.16 -50.32 -8.91
CA GLU A 634 -47.31 -49.77 -8.19
C GLU A 634 -47.16 -48.26 -7.92
N MET A 635 -45.95 -47.79 -7.61
CA MET A 635 -45.62 -46.36 -7.55
C MET A 635 -45.72 -45.68 -8.92
N LYS A 636 -45.34 -46.36 -10.01
CA LYS A 636 -45.52 -45.85 -11.38
C LYS A 636 -47.00 -45.80 -11.79
N ARG A 637 -47.82 -46.78 -11.39
CA ARG A 637 -49.29 -46.74 -11.57
C ARG A 637 -49.95 -45.62 -10.76
N ARG A 638 -49.46 -45.30 -9.55
CA ARG A 638 -49.95 -44.16 -8.75
C ARG A 638 -49.50 -42.79 -9.26
N ARG A 639 -48.49 -42.70 -10.12
CA ARG A 639 -47.98 -41.45 -10.71
C ARG A 639 -48.62 -41.07 -12.05
N GLY A 640 -49.53 -41.88 -12.59
CA GLY A 640 -50.19 -41.63 -13.87
C GLY A 640 -51.69 -41.35 -13.74
N ARG A 641 -52.07 -40.19 -13.21
CA ARG A 641 -53.34 -39.47 -13.47
C ARG A 641 -53.41 -38.21 -12.59
N VAL A 642 -52.81 -37.12 -13.05
CA VAL A 642 -53.34 -35.77 -12.81
C VAL A 642 -53.19 -35.04 -14.13
N ILE A 643 -54.33 -34.89 -14.82
CA ILE A 643 -54.52 -34.06 -16.01
C ILE A 643 -54.76 -32.64 -15.48
N PRO A 644 -54.12 -31.59 -16.05
CA PRO A 644 -54.44 -30.21 -15.72
C PRO A 644 -55.53 -29.65 -16.66
N GLU A 645 -56.64 -29.18 -16.09
CA GLU A 645 -57.68 -28.31 -16.69
C GLU A 645 -58.62 -27.90 -15.51
N GLU A 646 -59.03 -26.65 -15.28
CA GLU A 646 -58.93 -25.35 -15.96
C GLU A 646 -58.53 -24.25 -14.96
#